data_AF-A0A1I8HVY2-F1
#
_entry.id   AF-A0A1I8HVY2-F1
#
_cell.length_a   1.000
_cell.length_b   1.000
_cell.length_c   1.000
_cell.angle_alpha   90.00
_cell.angle_beta   90.00
_cell.angle_gamma   90.00
#
_symmetry.space_group_name_H-M   'P 1'
#
loop_
_entity.id
_entity.type
_entity.pdbx_description
1 polymer ?
#
loop_
_entity_poly.entity_id
_entity_poly.type
_entity_poly.pdbx_seq_one_letter_code
_entity_poly.pdbx_strand_id
1 'polypeptide(L)'
;MLLLDFSELLEKKLSGERWSEEDVKLLVRLVSSGRLSGQQIGAVLMLIFTKGMDAEEIVQLTSAMTASGETLSWPDSLRPLVVDKHSTGGVGDMVSPPMVASLTALGLKLPMISGRSLGHTGGTIDKMESIPGFNASLTAEQMRGAVMSDVGGFIAGQTEAMVPADRVLYAARSETATIRSVPLITSSILSKKAAEGISALVMDVKFGRAAFMTTFEEARILAESIEQTGRGYGMKVIVFITEMERPLARCIGNAVEVAEALQVLNGGDAASAGLRELVARQSGCLLRLTGKVATDEAGAAAVRNSWSDGSALKAMRRILVNQGVSEALADKLCERGQFSVQEYLSRMGREPLSVTQLSSPASGFVSDIDALSLAKICHQLSRPERLGGKLDHSTGLELLVVKGDAVKQANGALRKSSSNPQWENQAIEDLLLALSMAQKDAVDFLDDSPALTSDNSASEYASIDGEVDEEDGQSDVEGSQVEEALIENGWNFVQEGEDSRLRDAPEFLGVPGLNPDLLAQAPENTMTRIEFFLQHFITSDLVSAIRFWTNARADFELQNIATEADGPLPPLLSSWRQCTENEVRKCLAIVLYMGLVKKPELHMYWSTGDFYGGEYFQKEHCLGRDRFIQLLSFLRFYDCTAVNNHQDSLKKIRPFLDIARGICQANYCPNQDVSVDEELVMYKGRLIFRQFMPNKRARFGIKVYCLTEASTGFLWNFRVHAVKQDNDRFGEGVNCGNLSFSEKIVVELSKDLLGLDYRIYCDSWFTSLRLAQFLLERNTMLTGTVRVDRGIPNELKVLALQPISHSHMRRGDVLAVKLVDRKASGRKTVYLLDTHGVAGST
;
A
#
# COMPACT_ATOMS: atom_id res chain seq x y z
N MET A 1 -36.31 26.74 23.88
CA MET A 1 -35.00 26.38 23.30
C MET A 1 -35.18 26.53 21.79
N LEU A 2 -34.62 27.59 21.22
CA LEU A 2 -34.83 27.97 19.83
C LEU A 2 -34.44 26.78 18.93
N LEU A 3 -35.36 26.36 18.07
CA LEU A 3 -35.06 25.49 16.94
C LEU A 3 -34.01 26.24 16.10
N LEU A 4 -32.74 25.82 16.16
CA LEU A 4 -31.90 25.97 14.98
C LEU A 4 -32.69 25.30 13.85
N ASP A 5 -32.91 26.02 12.75
CA ASP A 5 -33.45 25.39 11.57
C ASP A 5 -32.44 24.32 11.17
N PHE A 6 -32.87 23.05 11.08
CA PHE A 6 -32.00 21.97 10.63
C PHE A 6 -31.40 22.29 9.25
N SER A 7 -32.07 23.14 8.48
CA SER A 7 -31.56 23.73 7.23
C SER A 7 -30.28 24.53 7.44
N GLU A 8 -30.16 25.34 8.50
CA GLU A 8 -28.92 26.09 8.83
C GLU A 8 -27.75 25.12 9.09
N LEU A 9 -28.00 23.98 9.74
CA LEU A 9 -26.98 22.97 9.97
C LEU A 9 -26.46 22.38 8.65
N LEU A 10 -27.36 22.13 7.69
CA LEU A 10 -27.01 21.65 6.35
C LEU A 10 -26.26 22.73 5.55
N GLU A 11 -26.73 23.98 5.60
CA GLU A 11 -26.11 25.13 4.91
C GLU A 11 -24.68 25.36 5.37
N LYS A 12 -24.41 25.31 6.69
CA LYS A 12 -23.05 25.36 7.24
C LYS A 12 -22.13 24.32 6.60
N LYS A 13 -22.56 23.05 6.54
CA LYS A 13 -21.70 22.01 5.96
C LYS A 13 -21.56 22.18 4.45
N LEU A 14 -22.63 22.63 3.78
CA LEU A 14 -22.63 22.92 2.36
C LEU A 14 -21.65 24.05 1.98
N SER A 15 -21.55 25.10 2.81
CA SER A 15 -20.58 26.21 2.65
C SER A 15 -19.14 25.80 2.97
N GLY A 16 -18.93 24.59 3.49
CA GLY A 16 -17.61 24.08 3.88
C GLY A 16 -17.21 24.46 5.31
N GLU A 17 -18.13 25.04 6.09
CA GLU A 17 -17.90 25.33 7.50
C GLU A 17 -17.89 24.05 8.34
N ARG A 18 -17.19 24.13 9.46
CA ARG A 18 -17.07 23.07 10.44
C ARG A 18 -18.31 23.02 11.33
N TRP A 19 -18.80 21.83 11.66
CA TRP A 19 -19.80 21.67 12.71
C TRP A 19 -19.17 21.78 14.09
N SER A 20 -19.80 22.56 14.97
CA SER A 20 -19.47 22.61 16.40
C SER A 20 -19.88 21.32 17.13
N GLU A 21 -19.41 21.14 18.37
CA GLU A 21 -19.82 20.01 19.19
C GLU A 21 -21.34 20.00 19.44
N GLU A 22 -21.94 21.17 19.62
CA GLU A 22 -23.39 21.36 19.78
C GLU A 22 -24.15 20.98 18.51
N ASP A 23 -23.64 21.36 17.34
CA ASP A 23 -24.20 21.02 16.02
C ASP A 23 -24.24 19.49 15.84
N VAL A 24 -23.12 18.80 16.14
CA VAL A 24 -23.01 17.34 16.06
C VAL A 24 -23.94 16.64 17.08
N LYS A 25 -23.98 17.12 18.33
CA LYS A 25 -24.90 16.59 19.35
C LYS A 25 -26.37 16.79 18.98
N LEU A 26 -26.70 17.90 18.32
CA LEU A 26 -28.05 18.14 17.81
C LEU A 26 -28.37 17.13 16.70
N LEU A 27 -27.50 16.97 15.70
CA LEU A 27 -27.66 16.00 14.62
C LEU A 27 -27.94 14.60 15.16
N VAL A 28 -27.06 14.10 16.04
CA VAL A 28 -27.16 12.73 16.57
C VAL A 28 -28.43 12.53 17.39
N ARG A 29 -28.86 13.53 18.18
CA ARG A 29 -30.14 13.47 18.91
C ARG A 29 -31.34 13.43 17.96
N LEU A 30 -31.34 14.21 16.88
CA LEU A 30 -32.44 14.22 15.91
C LEU A 30 -32.52 12.89 15.14
N VAL A 31 -31.37 12.31 14.80
CA VAL A 31 -31.28 10.98 14.17
C VAL A 31 -31.80 9.89 15.11
N SER A 32 -31.28 9.81 16.33
CA SER A 32 -31.63 8.76 17.30
C SER A 32 -33.08 8.84 17.80
N SER A 33 -33.67 10.04 17.85
CA SER A 33 -35.09 10.24 18.21
C SER A 33 -36.07 10.07 17.05
N GLY A 34 -35.59 9.76 15.83
CA GLY A 34 -36.44 9.58 14.65
C GLY A 34 -37.12 10.86 14.17
N ARG A 35 -36.56 12.04 14.50
CA ARG A 35 -37.13 13.36 14.12
C ARG A 35 -36.70 13.82 12.73
N LEU A 36 -35.70 13.19 12.12
CA LEU A 36 -35.29 13.46 10.75
C LEU A 36 -35.97 12.50 9.77
N SER A 37 -36.39 13.03 8.63
CA SER A 37 -36.85 12.21 7.52
C SER A 37 -35.68 11.47 6.85
N GLY A 38 -35.99 10.42 6.09
CA GLY A 38 -34.98 9.71 5.28
C GLY A 38 -34.25 10.63 4.29
N GLN A 39 -34.95 11.63 3.72
CA GLN A 39 -34.33 12.62 2.82
C GLN A 39 -33.34 13.51 3.56
N GLN A 40 -33.67 13.96 4.77
CA GLN A 40 -32.79 14.78 5.60
C GLN A 40 -31.54 14.00 6.04
N ILE A 41 -31.70 12.74 6.43
CA ILE A 41 -30.58 11.85 6.76
C ILE A 41 -29.70 11.64 5.52
N GLY A 42 -30.29 11.37 4.35
CA GLY A 42 -29.56 11.25 3.09
C GLY A 42 -28.76 12.51 2.74
N ALA A 43 -29.34 13.70 2.95
CA ALA A 43 -28.66 14.97 2.73
C ALA A 43 -27.44 15.15 3.64
N VAL A 44 -27.58 14.86 4.95
CA VAL A 44 -26.45 14.87 5.91
C VAL A 44 -25.34 13.93 5.46
N LEU A 45 -25.69 12.69 5.12
CA LEU A 45 -24.73 11.67 4.72
C LEU A 45 -23.98 12.09 3.45
N MET A 46 -24.68 12.66 2.47
CA MET A 46 -24.07 13.13 1.22
C MET A 46 -23.19 14.36 1.43
N LEU A 47 -23.56 15.27 2.33
CA LEU A 47 -22.72 16.41 2.71
C LEU A 47 -21.42 15.94 3.38
N ILE A 48 -21.50 15.02 4.35
CA ILE A 48 -20.30 14.43 4.97
C ILE A 48 -19.45 13.69 3.92
N PHE A 49 -20.09 12.98 2.98
CA PHE A 49 -19.39 12.26 1.92
C PHE A 49 -18.63 13.21 0.97
N THR A 50 -19.24 14.33 0.57
CA THR A 50 -18.69 15.25 -0.44
C THR A 50 -17.80 16.34 0.14
N LYS A 51 -18.07 16.79 1.36
CA LYS A 51 -17.32 17.87 2.04
C LYS A 51 -16.33 17.35 3.07
N GLY A 52 -16.44 16.09 3.47
CA GLY A 52 -15.61 15.49 4.52
C GLY A 52 -15.94 15.99 5.92
N MET A 53 -15.17 15.54 6.89
CA MET A 53 -15.13 16.04 8.25
C MET A 53 -13.68 16.07 8.71
N ASP A 54 -13.30 17.06 9.50
CA ASP A 54 -11.99 17.08 10.12
C ASP A 54 -11.90 16.12 11.32
N ALA A 55 -10.68 15.94 11.83
CA ALA A 55 -10.41 14.97 12.90
C ALA A 55 -11.24 15.23 14.18
N GLU A 56 -11.48 16.50 14.51
CA GLU A 56 -12.18 16.86 15.74
C GLU A 56 -13.70 16.70 15.57
N GLU A 57 -14.26 17.03 14.40
CA GLU A 57 -15.64 16.70 14.03
C GLU A 57 -15.89 15.18 14.08
N ILE A 58 -14.94 14.36 13.60
CA ILE A 58 -15.06 12.89 13.64
C ILE A 58 -15.06 12.38 15.08
N VAL A 59 -14.20 12.92 15.95
CA VAL A 59 -14.19 12.58 17.39
C VAL A 59 -15.51 12.97 18.05
N GLN A 60 -16.02 14.16 17.78
CA GLN A 60 -17.30 14.64 18.31
C GLN A 60 -18.47 13.76 17.83
N LEU A 61 -18.49 13.38 16.55
CA LEU A 61 -19.51 12.50 15.99
C LEU A 61 -19.46 11.12 16.63
N THR A 62 -18.26 10.55 16.77
CA THR A 62 -18.03 9.27 17.46
C THR A 62 -18.53 9.31 18.90
N SER A 63 -18.19 10.38 19.63
CA SER A 63 -18.59 10.57 21.02
C SER A 63 -20.11 10.72 21.17
N ALA A 64 -20.72 11.58 20.36
CA ALA A 64 -22.17 11.79 20.35
C ALA A 64 -22.93 10.51 19.98
N MET A 65 -22.46 9.75 18.98
CA MET A 65 -23.05 8.46 18.60
C MET A 65 -22.95 7.45 19.73
N THR A 66 -21.80 7.35 20.40
CA THR A 66 -21.62 6.47 21.57
C THR A 66 -22.60 6.82 22.69
N ALA A 67 -22.74 8.12 22.98
CA ALA A 67 -23.64 8.63 24.01
C ALA A 67 -25.13 8.56 23.65
N SER A 68 -25.48 8.16 22.42
CA SER A 68 -26.88 8.09 21.97
C SER A 68 -27.66 6.91 22.55
N GLY A 69 -26.99 5.95 23.18
CA GLY A 69 -27.61 4.74 23.73
C GLY A 69 -26.94 4.23 25.00
N GLU A 70 -27.24 3.00 25.36
CA GLU A 70 -26.58 2.30 26.47
C GLU A 70 -25.10 2.05 26.16
N THR A 71 -24.27 2.08 27.20
CA THR A 71 -22.85 1.75 27.14
C THR A 71 -22.51 0.77 28.26
N LEU A 72 -21.61 -0.16 27.99
CA LEU A 72 -21.06 -1.05 28.99
C LEU A 72 -19.97 -0.30 29.77
N SER A 73 -20.02 -0.43 31.09
CA SER A 73 -19.04 0.16 31.99
C SER A 73 -18.49 -0.90 32.93
N TRP A 74 -17.20 -0.75 33.24
CA TRP A 74 -16.44 -1.73 34.00
C TRP A 74 -15.82 -1.09 35.24
N PRO A 75 -15.71 -1.83 36.36
CA PRO A 75 -14.96 -1.38 37.52
C PRO A 75 -13.53 -0.99 37.16
N ASP A 76 -12.95 -0.03 37.87
CA ASP A 76 -11.61 0.50 37.57
C ASP A 76 -10.52 -0.58 37.58
N SER A 77 -10.67 -1.61 38.42
CA SER A 77 -9.75 -2.76 38.46
C SER A 77 -9.80 -3.63 37.20
N LEU A 78 -10.94 -3.64 36.49
CA LEU A 78 -11.16 -4.45 35.31
C LEU A 78 -10.90 -3.67 34.02
N ARG A 79 -11.20 -2.36 34.00
CA ARG A 79 -11.14 -1.50 32.81
C ARG A 79 -9.84 -1.64 32.00
N PRO A 80 -8.63 -1.68 32.59
CA PRO A 80 -7.38 -1.83 31.83
C PRO A 80 -7.20 -3.17 31.11
N LEU A 81 -8.02 -4.17 31.43
CA LEU A 81 -7.97 -5.52 30.86
C LEU A 81 -9.06 -5.75 29.79
N VAL A 82 -9.99 -4.80 29.64
CA VAL A 82 -11.07 -4.88 28.66
C VAL A 82 -10.54 -4.41 27.31
N VAL A 83 -10.55 -5.30 26.33
CA VAL A 83 -10.01 -5.07 24.99
C VAL A 83 -10.92 -5.67 23.94
N ASP A 84 -10.78 -5.20 22.70
CA ASP A 84 -11.47 -5.83 21.57
C ASP A 84 -10.69 -5.72 20.25
N LYS A 85 -11.19 -6.40 19.22
CA LYS A 85 -10.74 -6.29 17.84
C LYS A 85 -11.90 -6.04 16.89
N HIS A 86 -11.66 -5.19 15.90
CA HIS A 86 -12.59 -5.01 14.79
C HIS A 86 -11.90 -5.21 13.44
N SER A 87 -12.66 -5.57 12.41
CA SER A 87 -12.16 -5.60 11.04
C SER A 87 -13.16 -4.93 10.11
N THR A 88 -12.66 -4.32 9.02
CA THR A 88 -13.50 -3.83 7.92
C THR A 88 -14.23 -4.94 7.16
N GLY A 89 -13.89 -6.21 7.40
CA GLY A 89 -14.51 -7.38 6.77
C GLY A 89 -13.69 -7.93 5.61
N GLY A 90 -13.72 -9.25 5.46
CA GLY A 90 -12.97 -9.99 4.44
C GLY A 90 -13.50 -11.42 4.24
N VAL A 91 -12.95 -12.10 3.23
CA VAL A 91 -13.35 -13.47 2.86
C VAL A 91 -12.50 -14.48 3.63
N GLY A 92 -13.14 -15.44 4.30
CA GLY A 92 -12.45 -16.33 5.22
C GLY A 92 -11.87 -15.62 6.44
N ASP A 93 -12.34 -14.41 6.77
CA ASP A 93 -11.86 -13.68 7.95
C ASP A 93 -12.54 -14.21 9.22
N MET A 94 -11.92 -15.22 9.83
CA MET A 94 -12.38 -15.85 11.06
C MET A 94 -11.39 -15.69 12.22
N VAL A 95 -10.75 -14.52 12.30
CA VAL A 95 -9.79 -14.17 13.37
C VAL A 95 -10.47 -14.01 14.73
N SER A 96 -11.72 -13.54 14.76
CA SER A 96 -12.35 -13.05 15.98
C SER A 96 -12.59 -14.12 17.05
N PRO A 97 -13.24 -15.27 16.77
CA PRO A 97 -13.45 -16.29 17.80
C PRO A 97 -12.16 -16.88 18.43
N PRO A 98 -11.12 -17.27 17.64
CA PRO A 98 -9.91 -17.79 18.25
C PRO A 98 -9.18 -16.72 19.07
N MET A 99 -9.25 -15.45 18.67
CA MET A 99 -8.73 -14.33 19.47
C MET A 99 -9.45 -14.19 20.81
N VAL A 100 -10.79 -14.17 20.82
CA VAL A 100 -11.58 -14.06 22.06
C VAL A 100 -11.25 -15.19 23.02
N ALA A 101 -11.20 -16.43 22.53
CA ALA A 101 -10.85 -17.58 23.35
C ALA A 101 -9.41 -17.52 23.89
N SER A 102 -8.45 -17.12 23.06
CA SER A 102 -7.04 -17.06 23.47
C SER A 102 -6.78 -15.95 24.50
N LEU A 103 -7.32 -14.76 24.28
CA LEU A 103 -7.10 -13.62 25.17
C LEU A 103 -7.85 -13.75 26.49
N THR A 104 -9.06 -14.34 26.50
CA THR A 104 -9.75 -14.68 27.75
C THR A 104 -9.00 -15.74 28.55
N ALA A 105 -8.40 -16.73 27.89
CA ALA A 105 -7.53 -17.72 28.56
C ALA A 105 -6.29 -17.06 29.19
N LEU A 106 -5.78 -15.98 28.60
CA LEU A 106 -4.64 -15.18 29.10
C LEU A 106 -5.06 -14.06 30.08
N GLY A 107 -6.32 -14.05 30.49
CA GLY A 107 -6.83 -13.16 31.54
C GLY A 107 -7.16 -11.75 31.10
N LEU A 108 -7.38 -11.51 29.79
CA LEU A 108 -8.04 -10.31 29.29
C LEU A 108 -9.55 -10.50 29.23
N LYS A 109 -10.27 -9.40 29.01
CA LYS A 109 -11.73 -9.35 28.96
C LYS A 109 -12.21 -8.87 27.60
N LEU A 110 -13.12 -9.60 26.96
CA LEU A 110 -13.52 -9.35 25.56
C LEU A 110 -15.05 -9.24 25.38
N PRO A 111 -15.62 -8.03 25.52
CA PRO A 111 -17.04 -7.75 25.26
C PRO A 111 -17.33 -7.58 23.76
N MET A 112 -16.97 -8.56 22.93
CA MET A 112 -16.98 -8.37 21.48
C MET A 112 -18.41 -8.25 20.93
N ILE A 113 -18.80 -7.03 20.56
CA ILE A 113 -20.01 -6.78 19.78
C ILE A 113 -19.64 -6.83 18.29
N SER A 114 -20.25 -7.76 17.57
CA SER A 114 -19.99 -7.96 16.15
C SER A 114 -21.23 -7.70 15.30
N GLY A 115 -21.00 -7.29 14.06
CA GLY A 115 -22.06 -7.15 13.06
C GLY A 115 -22.42 -8.48 12.38
N ARG A 116 -23.58 -8.46 11.71
CA ARG A 116 -23.99 -9.45 10.70
C ARG A 116 -23.35 -9.13 9.34
N SER A 117 -23.51 -10.03 8.37
CA SER A 117 -22.90 -9.97 7.04
C SER A 117 -23.13 -8.63 6.34
N LEU A 118 -22.07 -8.11 5.71
CA LEU A 118 -22.12 -6.93 4.85
C LEU A 118 -21.69 -7.31 3.43
N GLY A 119 -22.58 -7.11 2.46
CA GLY A 119 -22.29 -7.40 1.06
C GLY A 119 -21.92 -8.87 0.83
N HIS A 120 -20.72 -9.11 0.32
CA HIS A 120 -20.13 -10.44 0.07
C HIS A 120 -19.30 -10.98 1.25
N THR A 121 -19.08 -10.19 2.30
CA THR A 121 -18.31 -10.62 3.48
C THR A 121 -19.24 -11.28 4.50
N GLY A 122 -18.91 -12.50 4.93
CA GLY A 122 -19.68 -13.19 5.97
C GLY A 122 -19.45 -12.53 7.35
N GLY A 123 -20.53 -12.30 8.10
CA GLY A 123 -20.46 -11.69 9.44
C GLY A 123 -20.14 -12.71 10.53
N THR A 124 -19.34 -12.34 11.53
CA THR A 124 -18.97 -13.24 12.64
C THR A 124 -20.20 -13.82 13.36
N ILE A 125 -21.26 -13.03 13.52
CA ILE A 125 -22.50 -13.48 14.18
C ILE A 125 -23.18 -14.59 13.38
N ASP A 126 -23.33 -14.42 12.07
CA ASP A 126 -23.97 -15.42 11.21
C ASP A 126 -23.15 -16.73 11.20
N LYS A 127 -21.82 -16.62 11.25
CA LYS A 127 -20.92 -17.77 11.39
C LYS A 127 -21.12 -18.48 12.73
N MET A 128 -21.12 -17.76 13.85
CA MET A 128 -21.27 -18.36 15.19
C MET A 128 -22.68 -18.96 15.42
N GLU A 129 -23.73 -18.36 14.86
CA GLU A 129 -25.09 -18.92 14.84
C GLU A 129 -25.21 -20.20 14.00
N SER A 130 -24.14 -20.64 13.33
CA SER A 130 -24.08 -21.99 12.77
C SER A 130 -24.01 -23.08 13.86
N ILE A 131 -23.54 -22.75 15.07
CA ILE A 131 -23.48 -23.68 16.20
C ILE A 131 -24.90 -23.83 16.80
N PRO A 132 -25.45 -25.05 16.86
CA PRO A 132 -26.76 -25.28 17.48
C PRO A 132 -26.81 -24.79 18.93
N GLY A 133 -27.81 -23.95 19.23
CA GLY A 133 -28.04 -23.40 20.57
C GLY A 133 -27.24 -22.13 20.90
N PHE A 134 -26.35 -21.67 20.02
CA PHE A 134 -25.60 -20.44 20.25
C PHE A 134 -26.52 -19.21 20.23
N ASN A 135 -26.49 -18.44 21.30
CA ASN A 135 -27.27 -17.21 21.50
C ASN A 135 -26.38 -15.98 21.34
N ALA A 136 -26.52 -15.32 20.18
CA ALA A 136 -25.86 -14.05 19.89
C ALA A 136 -26.60 -12.81 20.45
N SER A 137 -27.82 -12.98 20.96
CA SER A 137 -28.69 -11.89 21.44
C SER A 137 -28.68 -11.84 22.97
N LEU A 138 -27.58 -11.34 23.54
CA LEU A 138 -27.44 -11.19 24.99
C LEU A 138 -28.05 -9.87 25.49
N THR A 139 -28.61 -9.90 26.69
CA THR A 139 -28.99 -8.68 27.43
C THR A 139 -27.74 -8.01 28.02
N ALA A 140 -27.82 -6.72 28.33
CA ALA A 140 -26.71 -5.98 28.94
C ALA A 140 -26.24 -6.60 30.29
N GLU A 141 -27.16 -7.19 31.06
CA GLU A 141 -26.83 -7.90 32.29
C GLU A 141 -26.05 -9.19 32.02
N GLN A 142 -26.47 -10.00 31.04
CA GLN A 142 -25.74 -11.19 30.62
C GLN A 142 -24.35 -10.84 30.05
N MET A 143 -24.24 -9.76 29.29
CA MET A 143 -22.96 -9.24 28.78
C MET A 143 -22.01 -8.88 29.93
N ARG A 144 -22.50 -8.14 30.93
CA ARG A 144 -21.71 -7.81 32.13
C ARG A 144 -21.29 -9.06 32.91
N GLY A 145 -22.22 -9.98 33.13
CA GLY A 145 -21.94 -11.25 33.83
C GLY A 145 -20.88 -12.10 33.13
N ALA A 146 -20.94 -12.22 31.81
CA ALA A 146 -19.96 -12.97 31.01
C ALA A 146 -18.54 -12.39 31.15
N VAL A 147 -18.41 -11.06 31.10
CA VAL A 147 -17.11 -10.39 31.22
C VAL A 147 -16.57 -10.44 32.65
N MET A 148 -17.42 -10.18 33.66
CA MET A 148 -17.00 -10.13 35.06
C MET A 148 -16.68 -11.51 35.65
N SER A 149 -17.25 -12.58 35.10
CA SER A 149 -16.97 -13.96 35.52
C SER A 149 -15.70 -14.55 34.90
N ASP A 150 -15.43 -15.82 35.21
CA ASP A 150 -14.32 -16.62 34.64
C ASP A 150 -14.52 -17.01 33.17
N VAL A 151 -15.68 -16.70 32.59
CA VAL A 151 -15.90 -16.79 31.13
C VAL A 151 -15.02 -15.74 30.44
N GLY A 152 -15.02 -14.52 30.94
CA GLY A 152 -14.12 -13.44 30.53
C GLY A 152 -14.50 -12.71 29.24
N GLY A 153 -15.43 -13.22 28.45
CA GLY A 153 -15.85 -12.57 27.21
C GLY A 153 -17.06 -13.21 26.56
N PHE A 154 -17.51 -12.62 25.47
CA PHE A 154 -18.63 -13.10 24.67
C PHE A 154 -18.47 -12.63 23.21
N ILE A 155 -19.24 -13.23 22.30
CA ILE A 155 -19.39 -12.76 20.91
C ILE A 155 -20.87 -12.57 20.64
N ALA A 156 -21.34 -11.32 20.61
CA ALA A 156 -22.77 -11.00 20.53
C ALA A 156 -23.08 -9.94 19.48
N GLY A 157 -24.32 -9.92 19.01
CA GLY A 157 -24.84 -8.85 18.16
C GLY A 157 -25.06 -7.56 18.95
N GLN A 158 -25.21 -6.46 18.22
CA GLN A 158 -25.61 -5.18 18.81
C GLN A 158 -27.05 -5.26 19.35
N THR A 159 -27.26 -4.86 20.60
CA THR A 159 -28.61 -4.70 21.17
C THR A 159 -29.28 -3.44 20.63
N GLU A 160 -30.61 -3.40 20.56
CA GLU A 160 -31.34 -2.21 20.08
C GLU A 160 -31.03 -0.92 20.87
N ALA A 161 -30.68 -1.05 22.14
CA ALA A 161 -30.37 0.08 23.02
C ALA A 161 -28.95 0.65 22.85
N MET A 162 -28.01 -0.08 22.22
CA MET A 162 -26.62 0.36 22.08
C MET A 162 -26.44 1.14 20.78
N VAL A 163 -25.87 2.35 20.87
CA VAL A 163 -25.51 3.22 19.73
C VAL A 163 -26.63 3.33 18.66
N PRO A 164 -27.88 3.71 19.03
CA PRO A 164 -29.02 3.72 18.12
C PRO A 164 -28.86 4.67 16.93
N ALA A 165 -28.10 5.76 17.08
CA ALA A 165 -27.80 6.67 15.98
C ALA A 165 -27.02 5.99 14.85
N ASP A 166 -26.03 5.15 15.19
CA ASP A 166 -25.26 4.40 14.19
C ASP A 166 -26.16 3.48 13.37
N ARG A 167 -27.09 2.77 14.02
CA ARG A 167 -28.02 1.88 13.32
C ARG A 167 -28.82 2.60 12.24
N VAL A 168 -29.35 3.78 12.56
CA VAL A 168 -30.13 4.61 11.62
C VAL A 168 -29.24 5.13 10.49
N LEU A 169 -28.07 5.71 10.82
CA LEU A 169 -27.13 6.22 9.81
C LEU A 169 -26.60 5.11 8.92
N TYR A 170 -26.28 3.95 9.48
CA TYR A 170 -25.74 2.80 8.76
C TYR A 170 -26.74 2.21 7.76
N ALA A 171 -28.00 2.05 8.18
CA ALA A 171 -29.08 1.63 7.29
C ALA A 171 -29.22 2.60 6.12
N ALA A 172 -29.31 3.90 6.39
CA ALA A 172 -29.42 4.93 5.35
C ALA A 172 -28.17 4.99 4.44
N ARG A 173 -26.97 4.76 4.98
CA ARG A 173 -25.73 4.69 4.18
C ARG A 173 -25.77 3.60 3.12
N SER A 174 -26.39 2.46 3.45
CA SER A 174 -26.51 1.33 2.53
C SER A 174 -27.45 1.58 1.34
N GLU A 175 -28.35 2.54 1.46
CA GLU A 175 -29.34 2.90 0.43
C GLU A 175 -28.93 4.17 -0.35
N THR A 176 -27.97 4.95 0.16
CA THR A 176 -27.59 6.27 -0.39
C THR A 176 -26.21 6.31 -1.03
N ALA A 177 -25.56 5.16 -1.20
CA ALA A 177 -24.19 5.02 -1.72
C ALA A 177 -23.12 5.80 -0.92
N THR A 178 -23.38 6.09 0.36
CA THR A 178 -22.48 6.84 1.26
C THR A 178 -21.68 5.95 2.22
N ILE A 179 -21.69 4.62 2.03
CA ILE A 179 -20.90 3.69 2.87
C ILE A 179 -19.42 4.05 2.83
N ARG A 180 -18.86 4.39 1.65
CA ARG A 180 -17.41 4.59 1.41
C ARG A 180 -16.83 5.92 1.94
N SER A 181 -17.52 6.63 2.82
CA SER A 181 -17.00 7.84 3.47
C SER A 181 -16.14 7.51 4.69
N VAL A 182 -14.86 7.92 4.68
CA VAL A 182 -13.92 7.69 5.80
C VAL A 182 -14.46 8.22 7.14
N PRO A 183 -14.91 9.48 7.27
CA PRO A 183 -15.54 9.99 8.49
C PRO A 183 -16.67 9.12 9.04
N LEU A 184 -17.56 8.65 8.16
CA LEU A 184 -18.72 7.83 8.53
C LEU A 184 -18.34 6.40 8.89
N ILE A 185 -17.32 5.83 8.23
CA ILE A 185 -16.79 4.50 8.59
C ILE A 185 -16.12 4.57 9.96
N THR A 186 -15.23 5.53 10.17
CA THR A 186 -14.48 5.72 11.42
C THR A 186 -15.43 5.92 12.60
N SER A 187 -16.35 6.89 12.50
CA SER A 187 -17.30 7.17 13.58
C SER A 187 -18.27 6.01 13.85
N SER A 188 -18.73 5.32 12.81
CA SER A 188 -19.55 4.13 12.95
C SER A 188 -18.83 3.01 13.70
N ILE A 189 -17.60 2.67 13.28
CA ILE A 189 -16.84 1.58 13.90
C ILE A 189 -16.49 1.92 15.35
N LEU A 190 -15.90 3.09 15.58
CA LEU A 190 -15.38 3.45 16.88
C LEU A 190 -16.49 3.71 17.90
N SER A 191 -17.67 4.21 17.49
CA SER A 191 -18.77 4.42 18.45
C SER A 191 -19.31 3.11 19.04
N LYS A 192 -19.38 2.04 18.23
CA LYS A 192 -19.73 0.70 18.71
C LYS A 192 -18.68 0.16 19.67
N LYS A 193 -17.39 0.30 19.31
CA LYS A 193 -16.28 -0.18 20.14
C LYS A 193 -16.12 0.61 21.44
N ALA A 194 -16.35 1.91 21.39
CA ALA A 194 -16.38 2.76 22.57
C ALA A 194 -17.54 2.39 23.51
N ALA A 195 -18.71 2.05 22.98
CA ALA A 195 -19.86 1.61 23.78
C ALA A 195 -19.63 0.30 24.54
N GLU A 196 -18.63 -0.50 24.15
CA GLU A 196 -18.21 -1.70 24.88
C GLU A 196 -17.36 -1.38 26.13
N GLY A 197 -16.92 -0.13 26.30
CA GLY A 197 -16.09 0.29 27.44
C GLY A 197 -14.66 -0.25 27.38
N ILE A 198 -14.12 -0.50 26.18
CA ILE A 198 -12.79 -1.08 25.99
C ILE A 198 -11.67 -0.05 26.23
N SER A 199 -10.53 -0.52 26.74
CA SER A 199 -9.32 0.28 26.96
C SER A 199 -8.36 0.28 25.78
N ALA A 200 -8.36 -0.82 25.00
CA ALA A 200 -7.53 -0.99 23.83
C ALA A 200 -8.28 -1.71 22.71
N LEU A 201 -7.97 -1.33 21.47
CA LEU A 201 -8.56 -1.85 20.25
C LEU A 201 -7.47 -2.21 19.25
N VAL A 202 -7.57 -3.39 18.64
CA VAL A 202 -6.89 -3.68 17.37
C VAL A 202 -7.88 -3.55 16.23
N MET A 203 -7.53 -2.73 15.24
CA MET A 203 -8.31 -2.55 14.02
C MET A 203 -7.61 -3.25 12.86
N ASP A 204 -8.34 -4.08 12.12
CA ASP A 204 -7.84 -4.80 10.95
C ASP A 204 -8.49 -4.26 9.67
N VAL A 205 -7.80 -3.34 9.01
CA VAL A 205 -8.24 -2.69 7.78
C VAL A 205 -7.76 -3.52 6.59
N LYS A 206 -8.72 -4.11 5.87
CA LYS A 206 -8.44 -4.93 4.70
C LYS A 206 -8.25 -4.05 3.46
N PHE A 207 -7.34 -4.43 2.56
CA PHE A 207 -7.25 -3.86 1.22
C PHE A 207 -7.16 -4.93 0.12
N GLY A 208 -7.64 -4.61 -1.08
CA GLY A 208 -7.57 -5.49 -2.26
C GLY A 208 -8.94 -5.85 -2.83
N ARG A 209 -8.98 -6.69 -3.86
CA ARG A 209 -10.21 -6.93 -4.67
C ARG A 209 -11.43 -7.36 -3.86
N ALA A 210 -11.25 -8.12 -2.77
CA ALA A 210 -12.36 -8.60 -1.94
C ALA A 210 -12.53 -7.82 -0.63
N ALA A 211 -11.75 -6.74 -0.43
CA ALA A 211 -11.91 -5.82 0.69
C ALA A 211 -12.86 -4.66 0.33
N PHE A 212 -13.30 -3.97 1.39
CA PHE A 212 -14.06 -2.74 1.26
C PHE A 212 -13.22 -1.57 0.71
N MET A 213 -11.93 -1.52 1.08
CA MET A 213 -10.92 -0.62 0.50
C MET A 213 -10.21 -1.35 -0.64
N THR A 214 -10.26 -0.82 -1.85
CA THR A 214 -9.74 -1.51 -3.03
C THR A 214 -8.23 -1.30 -3.21
N THR A 215 -7.70 -0.20 -2.69
CA THR A 215 -6.28 0.13 -2.78
C THR A 215 -5.66 0.22 -1.38
N PHE A 216 -4.34 0.02 -1.30
CA PHE A 216 -3.59 0.20 -0.05
C PHE A 216 -3.71 1.64 0.47
N GLU A 217 -3.77 2.62 -0.43
CA GLU A 217 -3.85 4.04 -0.06
C GLU A 217 -5.19 4.40 0.59
N GLU A 218 -6.31 3.89 0.05
CA GLU A 218 -7.63 4.01 0.69
C GLU A 218 -7.62 3.41 2.11
N ALA A 219 -7.02 2.23 2.26
CA ALA A 219 -6.89 1.56 3.55
C ALA A 219 -6.00 2.35 4.52
N ARG A 220 -4.92 2.98 4.05
CA ARG A 220 -4.03 3.85 4.84
C ARG A 220 -4.76 5.07 5.38
N ILE A 221 -5.52 5.76 4.53
CA ILE A 221 -6.32 6.94 4.92
C ILE A 221 -7.35 6.56 6.00
N LEU A 222 -8.03 5.42 5.83
CA LEU A 222 -8.97 4.92 6.83
C LEU A 222 -8.25 4.53 8.14
N ALA A 223 -7.10 3.87 8.06
CA ALA A 223 -6.31 3.49 9.23
C ALA A 223 -5.88 4.71 10.06
N GLU A 224 -5.38 5.76 9.41
CA GLU A 224 -4.97 7.01 10.06
C GLU A 224 -6.15 7.71 10.73
N SER A 225 -7.31 7.76 10.06
CA SER A 225 -8.54 8.32 10.64
C SER A 225 -8.96 7.56 11.90
N ILE A 226 -8.95 6.23 11.88
CA ILE A 226 -9.32 5.39 13.03
C ILE A 226 -8.33 5.58 14.19
N GLU A 227 -7.03 5.59 13.93
CA GLU A 227 -6.02 5.79 14.96
C GLU A 227 -6.16 7.17 15.62
N GLN A 228 -6.30 8.22 14.80
CA GLN A 228 -6.42 9.60 15.28
C GLN A 228 -7.69 9.80 16.10
N THR A 229 -8.84 9.32 15.61
CA THR A 229 -10.11 9.43 16.34
C THR A 229 -10.11 8.58 17.61
N GLY A 230 -9.54 7.37 17.57
CA GLY A 230 -9.41 6.52 18.76
C GLY A 230 -8.58 7.18 19.86
N ARG A 231 -7.44 7.77 19.49
CA ARG A 231 -6.59 8.55 20.42
C ARG A 231 -7.34 9.77 20.97
N GLY A 232 -8.05 10.51 20.10
CA GLY A 232 -8.86 11.67 20.51
C GLY A 232 -10.00 11.31 21.46
N TYR A 233 -10.55 10.09 21.36
CA TYR A 233 -11.56 9.57 22.28
C TYR A 233 -10.98 9.03 23.60
N GLY A 234 -9.66 8.80 23.68
CA GLY A 234 -8.99 8.24 24.86
C GLY A 234 -8.84 6.71 24.84
N MET A 235 -8.94 6.08 23.67
CA MET A 235 -8.76 4.63 23.47
C MET A 235 -7.40 4.33 22.84
N LYS A 236 -6.68 3.31 23.34
CA LYS A 236 -5.43 2.87 22.71
C LYS A 236 -5.77 2.06 21.45
N VAL A 237 -5.40 2.54 20.28
CA VAL A 237 -5.70 1.86 19.00
C VAL A 237 -4.41 1.47 18.28
N ILE A 238 -4.36 0.24 17.77
CA ILE A 238 -3.36 -0.21 16.80
C ILE A 238 -4.10 -0.65 15.55
N VAL A 239 -3.64 -0.20 14.38
CA VAL A 239 -4.23 -0.57 13.10
C VAL A 239 -3.30 -1.47 12.31
N PHE A 240 -3.80 -2.61 11.87
CA PHE A 240 -3.18 -3.50 10.91
C PHE A 240 -3.81 -3.25 9.53
N ILE A 241 -2.97 -3.04 8.52
CA ILE A 241 -3.41 -3.03 7.12
C ILE A 241 -3.07 -4.38 6.51
N THR A 242 -4.07 -5.17 6.14
CA THR A 242 -3.87 -6.55 5.66
C THR A 242 -4.47 -6.79 4.28
N GLU A 243 -3.79 -7.59 3.46
CA GLU A 243 -4.22 -7.92 2.09
C GLU A 243 -5.45 -8.84 2.12
N MET A 244 -6.36 -8.63 1.16
CA MET A 244 -7.58 -9.42 0.95
C MET A 244 -7.81 -9.64 -0.57
N GLU A 245 -6.72 -9.87 -1.30
CA GLU A 245 -6.77 -10.36 -2.67
C GLU A 245 -7.22 -11.83 -2.72
N ARG A 246 -6.79 -12.59 -1.72
CA ARG A 246 -7.05 -14.03 -1.52
C ARG A 246 -7.81 -14.23 -0.21
N PRO A 247 -8.58 -15.32 -0.05
CA PRO A 247 -9.18 -15.67 1.23
C PRO A 247 -8.12 -15.78 2.32
N LEU A 248 -8.40 -15.24 3.52
CA LEU A 248 -7.45 -15.32 4.65
C LEU A 248 -7.30 -16.75 5.16
N ALA A 249 -8.41 -17.47 5.21
CA ALA A 249 -8.54 -18.83 5.69
C ALA A 249 -8.90 -19.76 4.51
N ARG A 250 -8.72 -21.08 4.66
CA ARG A 250 -9.08 -22.03 3.58
C ARG A 250 -10.58 -22.23 3.45
N CYS A 251 -11.33 -22.02 4.53
CA CYS A 251 -12.77 -22.15 4.53
C CYS A 251 -13.44 -20.81 4.23
N ILE A 252 -14.50 -20.87 3.42
CA ILE A 252 -15.35 -19.72 3.07
C ILE A 252 -16.80 -20.14 3.30
N GLY A 253 -17.51 -19.43 4.17
CA GLY A 253 -18.90 -19.72 4.52
C GLY A 253 -19.19 -19.48 6.00
N ASN A 254 -20.14 -20.24 6.54
CA ASN A 254 -20.56 -20.08 7.94
C ASN A 254 -19.96 -21.17 8.83
N ALA A 255 -20.55 -22.37 8.83
CA ALA A 255 -20.10 -23.49 9.66
C ALA A 255 -18.65 -23.90 9.39
N VAL A 256 -18.25 -23.92 8.11
CA VAL A 256 -16.89 -24.33 7.71
C VAL A 256 -15.81 -23.39 8.27
N GLU A 257 -16.09 -22.09 8.38
CA GLU A 257 -15.17 -21.12 8.97
C GLU A 257 -15.05 -21.28 10.49
N VAL A 258 -16.15 -21.62 11.17
CA VAL A 258 -16.10 -21.95 12.61
C VAL A 258 -15.27 -23.22 12.85
N ALA A 259 -15.36 -24.22 11.96
CA ALA A 259 -14.54 -25.42 12.04
C ALA A 259 -13.04 -25.06 12.01
N GLU A 260 -12.63 -24.21 11.08
CA GLU A 260 -11.25 -23.75 10.94
C GLU A 260 -10.79 -22.93 12.16
N ALA A 261 -11.66 -22.08 12.72
CA ALA A 261 -11.38 -21.35 13.96
C ALA A 261 -11.10 -22.28 15.15
N LEU A 262 -11.88 -23.36 15.29
CA LEU A 262 -11.67 -24.36 16.34
C LEU A 262 -10.41 -25.21 16.08
N GLN A 263 -10.06 -25.46 14.81
CA GLN A 263 -8.79 -26.10 14.45
C GLN A 263 -7.60 -25.25 14.86
N VAL A 264 -7.65 -23.92 14.66
CA VAL A 264 -6.61 -22.98 15.16
C VAL A 264 -6.41 -23.13 16.67
N LEU A 265 -7.50 -23.19 17.44
CA LEU A 265 -7.45 -23.38 18.89
C LEU A 265 -6.91 -24.74 19.33
N ASN A 266 -7.00 -25.76 18.46
CA ASN A 266 -6.39 -27.08 18.63
C ASN A 266 -4.92 -27.13 18.16
N GLY A 267 -4.30 -25.98 17.90
CA GLY A 267 -2.93 -25.87 17.44
C GLY A 267 -2.77 -25.89 15.92
N GLY A 268 -3.87 -26.02 15.18
CA GLY A 268 -3.95 -25.89 13.71
C GLY A 268 -3.04 -26.84 12.92
N ASP A 269 -2.92 -26.54 11.64
CA ASP A 269 -2.11 -27.25 10.64
C ASP A 269 -1.34 -26.25 9.77
N ALA A 270 -0.61 -26.73 8.75
CA ALA A 270 0.07 -25.87 7.79
C ALA A 270 -0.90 -25.03 6.95
N ALA A 271 -2.10 -25.56 6.67
CA ALA A 271 -3.11 -24.89 5.85
C ALA A 271 -3.73 -23.65 6.54
N SER A 272 -3.78 -23.64 7.87
CA SER A 272 -4.27 -22.53 8.69
C SER A 272 -3.19 -21.54 9.13
N ALA A 273 -1.95 -21.66 8.61
CA ALA A 273 -0.81 -20.86 9.06
C ALA A 273 -1.03 -19.34 8.95
N GLY A 274 -1.66 -18.87 7.87
CA GLY A 274 -1.96 -17.43 7.68
C GLY A 274 -2.92 -16.88 8.73
N LEU A 275 -4.04 -17.57 8.97
CA LEU A 275 -5.01 -17.22 9.99
C LEU A 275 -4.38 -17.26 11.39
N ARG A 276 -3.64 -18.32 11.72
CA ARG A 276 -2.92 -18.48 12.99
C ARG A 276 -1.98 -17.31 13.24
N GLU A 277 -1.16 -16.98 12.27
CA GLU A 277 -0.17 -15.92 12.42
C GLU A 277 -0.85 -14.57 12.67
N LEU A 278 -1.92 -14.27 11.93
CA LEU A 278 -2.65 -13.02 12.11
C LEU A 278 -3.31 -12.95 13.50
N VAL A 279 -3.96 -14.03 13.96
CA VAL A 279 -4.54 -14.11 15.31
C VAL A 279 -3.46 -13.89 16.37
N ALA A 280 -2.31 -14.56 16.26
CA ALA A 280 -1.23 -14.46 17.22
C ALA A 280 -0.66 -13.04 17.31
N ARG A 281 -0.37 -12.40 16.17
CA ARG A 281 0.20 -11.05 16.12
C ARG A 281 -0.75 -9.99 16.65
N GLN A 282 -2.00 -9.99 16.20
CA GLN A 282 -3.00 -9.01 16.67
C GLN A 282 -3.29 -9.18 18.17
N SER A 283 -3.43 -10.42 18.64
CA SER A 283 -3.62 -10.71 20.06
C SER A 283 -2.40 -10.31 20.91
N GLY A 284 -1.19 -10.50 20.38
CA GLY A 284 0.05 -10.08 21.02
C GLY A 284 0.10 -8.58 21.31
N CYS A 285 -0.33 -7.76 20.34
CA CYS A 285 -0.44 -6.31 20.52
C CYS A 285 -1.40 -5.94 21.66
N LEU A 286 -2.56 -6.60 21.77
CA LEU A 286 -3.51 -6.35 22.87
C LEU A 286 -2.94 -6.73 24.24
N LEU A 287 -2.19 -7.84 24.33
CA LEU A 287 -1.49 -8.22 25.57
C LEU A 287 -0.43 -7.18 25.98
N ARG A 288 0.31 -6.63 25.01
CA ARG A 288 1.28 -5.56 25.29
C ARG A 288 0.59 -4.27 25.72
N LEU A 289 -0.48 -3.85 25.04
CA LEU A 289 -1.20 -2.61 25.35
C LEU A 289 -1.83 -2.59 26.75
N THR A 290 -2.14 -3.77 27.29
CA THR A 290 -2.66 -3.99 28.64
C THR A 290 -1.55 -4.20 29.69
N GLY A 291 -0.28 -4.24 29.29
CA GLY A 291 0.86 -4.44 30.17
C GLY A 291 1.05 -5.88 30.66
N LYS A 292 0.34 -6.86 30.08
CA LYS A 292 0.50 -8.29 30.40
C LYS A 292 1.84 -8.86 29.93
N VAL A 293 2.41 -8.28 28.88
CA VAL A 293 3.71 -8.65 28.29
C VAL A 293 4.46 -7.41 27.84
N ALA A 294 5.79 -7.52 27.70
CA ALA A 294 6.65 -6.40 27.30
C ALA A 294 6.65 -6.12 25.80
N THR A 295 6.52 -7.15 24.96
CA THR A 295 6.65 -7.05 23.49
C THR A 295 5.51 -7.76 22.76
N ASP A 296 5.26 -7.36 21.51
CA ASP A 296 4.24 -7.98 20.66
C ASP A 296 4.56 -9.45 20.40
N GLU A 297 5.84 -9.79 20.16
CA GLU A 297 6.32 -11.15 19.96
C GLU A 297 6.12 -12.04 21.19
N ALA A 298 6.36 -11.51 22.40
CA ALA A 298 6.10 -12.24 23.64
C ALA A 298 4.59 -12.53 23.81
N GLY A 299 3.74 -11.56 23.46
CA GLY A 299 2.29 -11.76 23.43
C GLY A 299 1.85 -12.80 22.41
N ALA A 300 2.38 -12.74 21.19
CA ALA A 300 2.10 -13.72 20.15
C ALA A 300 2.55 -15.14 20.56
N ALA A 301 3.71 -15.27 21.22
CA ALA A 301 4.17 -16.54 21.77
C ALA A 301 3.24 -17.07 22.87
N ALA A 302 2.76 -16.22 23.79
CA ALA A 302 1.80 -16.62 24.82
C ALA A 302 0.49 -17.14 24.21
N VAL A 303 0.01 -16.51 23.14
CA VAL A 303 -1.17 -16.95 22.39
C VAL A 303 -0.94 -18.32 21.74
N ARG A 304 0.20 -18.54 21.08
CA ARG A 304 0.55 -19.86 20.50
C ARG A 304 0.66 -20.95 21.57
N ASN A 305 1.19 -20.61 22.75
CA ASN A 305 1.26 -21.53 23.89
C ASN A 305 -0.14 -21.91 24.39
N SER A 306 -1.08 -20.97 24.43
CA SER A 306 -2.47 -21.22 24.85
C SER A 306 -3.23 -22.22 23.96
N TRP A 307 -2.85 -22.32 22.69
CA TRP A 307 -3.35 -23.35 21.76
C TRP A 307 -2.71 -24.70 22.05
N SER A 308 -1.39 -24.70 22.29
CA SER A 308 -0.59 -25.90 22.54
C SER A 308 -0.94 -26.56 23.88
N ASP A 309 -1.25 -25.78 24.91
CA ASP A 309 -1.67 -26.25 26.24
C ASP A 309 -3.20 -26.41 26.38
N GLY A 310 -3.96 -25.97 25.38
CA GLY A 310 -5.42 -26.16 25.27
C GLY A 310 -6.23 -25.26 26.20
N SER A 311 -5.59 -24.29 26.87
CA SER A 311 -6.28 -23.30 27.71
C SER A 311 -7.24 -22.43 26.89
N ALA A 312 -6.86 -22.06 25.67
CA ALA A 312 -7.73 -21.31 24.76
C ALA A 312 -8.98 -22.11 24.36
N LEU A 313 -8.83 -23.41 24.08
CA LEU A 313 -9.96 -24.28 23.74
C LEU A 313 -10.94 -24.45 24.93
N LYS A 314 -10.40 -24.57 26.16
CA LYS A 314 -11.21 -24.56 27.39
C LYS A 314 -11.95 -23.23 27.58
N ALA A 315 -11.34 -22.10 27.22
CA ALA A 315 -12.00 -20.80 27.27
C ALA A 315 -13.12 -20.70 26.23
N MET A 316 -12.90 -21.17 25.00
CA MET A 316 -13.95 -21.26 23.98
C MET A 316 -15.14 -22.09 24.49
N ARG A 317 -14.90 -23.26 25.10
CA ARG A 317 -15.97 -24.07 25.71
C ARG A 317 -16.81 -23.26 26.70
N ARG A 318 -16.17 -22.51 27.61
CA ARG A 318 -16.88 -21.67 28.59
C ARG A 318 -17.75 -20.62 27.91
N ILE A 319 -17.24 -19.97 26.87
CA ILE A 319 -17.97 -18.97 26.09
C ILE A 319 -19.20 -19.61 25.42
N LEU A 320 -19.02 -20.76 24.75
CA LEU A 320 -20.12 -21.47 24.08
C LEU A 320 -21.24 -21.84 25.06
N VAL A 321 -20.88 -22.44 26.20
CA VAL A 321 -21.87 -22.82 27.25
C VAL A 321 -22.58 -21.59 27.81
N ASN A 322 -21.83 -20.53 28.11
CA ASN A 322 -22.41 -19.28 28.61
C ASN A 322 -23.35 -18.62 27.59
N GLN A 323 -23.14 -18.87 26.29
CA GLN A 323 -24.01 -18.42 25.20
C GLN A 323 -25.00 -19.49 24.75
N GLY A 324 -25.39 -20.44 25.61
CA GLY A 324 -26.55 -21.31 25.40
C GLY A 324 -26.29 -22.61 24.64
N VAL A 325 -25.05 -22.86 24.19
CA VAL A 325 -24.69 -24.17 23.62
C VAL A 325 -24.72 -25.22 24.73
N SER A 326 -25.40 -26.34 24.50
CA SER A 326 -25.46 -27.43 25.48
C SER A 326 -24.05 -27.92 25.85
N GLU A 327 -23.81 -28.25 27.12
CA GLU A 327 -22.50 -28.72 27.58
C GLU A 327 -21.99 -29.91 26.76
N ALA A 328 -22.85 -30.89 26.49
CA ALA A 328 -22.49 -32.06 25.70
C ALA A 328 -22.02 -31.72 24.28
N LEU A 329 -22.60 -30.69 23.64
CA LEU A 329 -22.14 -30.23 22.33
C LEU A 329 -20.86 -29.40 22.46
N ALA A 330 -20.76 -28.51 23.45
CA ALA A 330 -19.56 -27.72 23.68
C ALA A 330 -18.34 -28.62 23.98
N ASP A 331 -18.51 -29.69 24.75
CA ASP A 331 -17.50 -30.71 25.00
C ASP A 331 -17.04 -31.39 23.71
N LYS A 332 -17.98 -31.77 22.84
CA LYS A 332 -17.67 -32.38 21.54
C LYS A 332 -16.96 -31.40 20.60
N LEU A 333 -17.36 -30.13 20.56
CA LEU A 333 -16.76 -29.14 19.66
C LEU A 333 -15.37 -28.69 20.14
N CYS A 334 -15.16 -28.66 21.46
CA CYS A 334 -13.90 -28.25 22.10
C CYS A 334 -13.06 -29.44 22.58
N GLU A 335 -13.28 -30.63 22.02
CA GLU A 335 -12.43 -31.79 22.27
C GLU A 335 -11.03 -31.57 21.70
N ARG A 336 -10.02 -31.98 22.46
CA ARG A 336 -8.62 -31.89 22.05
C ARG A 336 -8.31 -32.89 20.95
N GLY A 337 -7.76 -32.40 19.85
CA GLY A 337 -7.33 -33.23 18.73
C GLY A 337 -7.57 -32.57 17.39
N GLN A 338 -6.89 -33.06 16.36
CA GLN A 338 -7.15 -32.66 14.98
C GLN A 338 -8.44 -33.33 14.50
N PHE A 339 -9.29 -32.57 13.81
CA PHE A 339 -10.54 -33.06 13.22
C PHE A 339 -10.73 -32.42 11.84
N SER A 340 -11.47 -33.06 10.95
CA SER A 340 -11.79 -32.51 9.63
C SER A 340 -13.00 -31.58 9.67
N VAL A 341 -13.15 -30.72 8.66
CA VAL A 341 -14.36 -29.87 8.53
C VAL A 341 -15.62 -30.74 8.47
N GLN A 342 -15.54 -31.90 7.83
CA GLN A 342 -16.65 -32.86 7.72
C GLN A 342 -17.03 -33.41 9.09
N GLU A 343 -16.03 -33.81 9.89
CA GLU A 343 -16.26 -34.30 11.25
C GLU A 343 -16.93 -33.22 12.13
N TYR A 344 -16.50 -31.96 12.01
CA TYR A 344 -17.16 -30.84 12.69
C TYR A 344 -18.63 -30.70 12.28
N LEU A 345 -18.95 -30.77 10.98
CA LEU A 345 -20.32 -30.67 10.49
C LEU A 345 -21.19 -31.83 11.00
N SER A 346 -20.65 -33.05 11.04
CA SER A 346 -21.35 -34.21 11.61
C SER A 346 -21.57 -34.06 13.13
N ARG A 347 -20.60 -33.51 13.88
CA ARG A 347 -20.75 -33.19 15.32
C ARG A 347 -21.89 -32.22 15.59
N MET A 348 -22.18 -31.30 14.66
CA MET A 348 -23.32 -30.38 14.75
C MET A 348 -24.66 -30.98 14.32
N GLY A 349 -24.71 -32.26 13.93
CA GLY A 349 -25.93 -32.95 13.49
C GLY A 349 -26.43 -32.49 12.11
N ARG A 350 -25.54 -31.99 11.25
CA ARG A 350 -25.90 -31.46 9.92
C ARG A 350 -25.66 -32.48 8.81
N GLU A 351 -26.34 -33.62 8.88
CA GLU A 351 -26.26 -34.69 7.88
C GLU A 351 -27.65 -34.93 7.23
N PRO A 352 -27.72 -35.29 5.94
CA PRO A 352 -26.60 -35.47 5.01
C PRO A 352 -26.30 -34.18 4.24
N LEU A 353 -25.09 -33.63 4.40
CA LEU A 353 -24.55 -32.63 3.47
C LEU A 353 -23.87 -33.36 2.32
N SER A 354 -24.17 -32.97 1.08
CA SER A 354 -23.38 -33.44 -0.04
C SER A 354 -22.01 -32.77 0.02
N VAL A 355 -20.97 -33.57 0.23
CA VAL A 355 -19.59 -33.11 0.15
C VAL A 355 -19.02 -33.54 -1.19
N THR A 356 -18.71 -32.58 -2.05
CA THR A 356 -18.17 -32.86 -3.39
C THR A 356 -16.81 -32.21 -3.52
N GLN A 357 -15.82 -33.02 -3.88
CA GLN A 357 -14.50 -32.53 -4.26
C GLN A 357 -14.52 -32.14 -5.73
N LEU A 358 -14.17 -30.89 -6.01
CA LEU A 358 -14.04 -30.35 -7.36
C LEU A 358 -12.58 -30.48 -7.79
N SER A 359 -12.35 -31.22 -8.87
CA SER A 359 -11.02 -31.45 -9.39
C SER A 359 -10.54 -30.31 -10.28
N SER A 360 -9.25 -30.02 -10.25
CA SER A 360 -8.66 -29.06 -11.18
C SER A 360 -8.83 -29.54 -12.63
N PRO A 361 -9.28 -28.67 -13.56
CA PRO A 361 -9.46 -29.05 -14.96
C PRO A 361 -8.13 -29.31 -15.68
N ALA A 362 -7.02 -28.76 -15.17
CA ALA A 362 -5.68 -28.91 -15.74
C ALA A 362 -4.61 -29.12 -14.65
N SER A 363 -3.50 -29.75 -15.04
CA SER A 363 -2.29 -29.82 -14.20
C SER A 363 -1.51 -28.50 -14.28
N GLY A 364 -0.96 -28.03 -13.16
CA GLY A 364 -0.16 -26.80 -13.12
C GLY A 364 0.13 -26.35 -11.69
N PHE A 365 0.46 -25.08 -11.52
CA PHE A 365 0.62 -24.43 -10.21
C PHE A 365 -0.48 -23.40 -9.99
N VAL A 366 -1.00 -23.32 -8.76
CA VAL A 366 -1.99 -22.28 -8.39
C VAL A 366 -1.29 -20.92 -8.37
N SER A 367 -1.60 -20.05 -9.33
CA SER A 367 -0.99 -18.72 -9.46
C SER A 367 -1.76 -17.63 -8.71
N ASP A 368 -3.09 -17.74 -8.64
CA ASP A 368 -3.98 -16.83 -7.91
C ASP A 368 -5.28 -17.52 -7.46
N ILE A 369 -5.92 -16.97 -6.42
CA ILE A 369 -7.21 -17.43 -5.89
C ILE A 369 -8.10 -16.20 -5.70
N ASP A 370 -9.14 -16.05 -6.50
CA ASP A 370 -10.04 -14.90 -6.45
C ASP A 370 -11.03 -15.00 -5.27
N ALA A 371 -10.69 -14.32 -4.18
CA ALA A 371 -11.51 -14.28 -2.97
C ALA A 371 -12.92 -13.74 -3.21
N LEU A 372 -13.08 -12.72 -4.05
CA LEU A 372 -14.35 -12.04 -4.26
C LEU A 372 -15.33 -12.97 -5.00
N SER A 373 -14.85 -13.64 -6.04
CA SER A 373 -15.64 -14.57 -6.83
C SER A 373 -16.10 -15.76 -5.99
N LEU A 374 -15.18 -16.39 -5.23
CA LEU A 374 -15.52 -17.48 -4.32
C LEU A 374 -16.56 -17.07 -3.27
N ALA A 375 -16.40 -15.88 -2.67
CA ALA A 375 -17.33 -15.38 -1.66
C ALA A 375 -18.72 -15.09 -2.25
N LYS A 376 -18.79 -14.46 -3.44
CA LYS A 376 -20.06 -14.18 -4.12
C LYS A 376 -20.81 -15.46 -4.45
N ILE A 377 -20.12 -16.46 -5.01
CA ILE A 377 -20.73 -17.75 -5.36
C ILE A 377 -21.20 -18.47 -4.09
N CYS A 378 -20.35 -18.58 -3.07
CA CYS A 378 -20.71 -19.19 -1.80
C CYS A 378 -21.93 -18.51 -1.15
N HIS A 379 -21.98 -17.18 -1.18
CA HIS A 379 -23.09 -16.40 -0.62
C HIS A 379 -24.38 -16.61 -1.40
N GLN A 380 -24.33 -16.58 -2.73
CA GLN A 380 -25.49 -16.85 -3.59
C GLN A 380 -26.08 -18.23 -3.29
N LEU A 381 -25.22 -19.24 -3.14
CA LEU A 381 -25.62 -20.62 -2.88
C LEU A 381 -26.12 -20.85 -1.44
N SER A 382 -25.77 -19.97 -0.51
CA SER A 382 -26.23 -20.03 0.89
C SER A 382 -27.56 -19.30 1.10
N ARG A 383 -28.03 -18.51 0.13
CA ARG A 383 -29.27 -17.74 0.23
C ARG A 383 -30.50 -18.63 0.03
N PRO A 384 -31.58 -18.38 0.77
CA PRO A 384 -32.84 -19.06 0.55
C PRO A 384 -33.46 -18.68 -0.80
N GLU A 385 -34.11 -19.63 -1.48
CA GLU A 385 -34.83 -19.39 -2.74
C GLU A 385 -35.99 -18.37 -2.62
N ARG A 386 -36.49 -18.13 -1.41
CA ARG A 386 -37.59 -17.19 -1.13
C ARG A 386 -37.13 -16.04 -0.25
N LEU A 387 -37.57 -14.82 -0.59
CA LEU A 387 -37.44 -13.63 0.25
C LEU A 387 -38.01 -13.91 1.65
N GLY A 388 -37.18 -13.72 2.68
CA GLY A 388 -37.53 -14.00 4.08
C GLY A 388 -37.19 -15.41 4.59
N GLY A 389 -36.58 -16.27 3.76
CA GLY A 389 -36.05 -17.56 4.23
C GLY A 389 -34.85 -17.41 5.17
N LYS A 390 -34.50 -18.49 5.89
CA LYS A 390 -33.32 -18.52 6.75
C LYS A 390 -32.07 -18.84 5.92
N LEU A 391 -30.94 -18.23 6.29
CA LEU A 391 -29.64 -18.48 5.67
C LEU A 391 -29.24 -19.95 5.87
N ASP A 392 -28.75 -20.62 4.83
CA ASP A 392 -28.16 -21.94 4.99
C ASP A 392 -26.74 -21.81 5.56
N HIS A 393 -26.61 -22.05 6.86
CA HIS A 393 -25.33 -21.98 7.55
C HIS A 393 -24.41 -23.16 7.21
N SER A 394 -24.88 -24.19 6.50
CA SER A 394 -24.13 -25.43 6.21
C SER A 394 -23.41 -25.39 4.87
N THR A 395 -23.86 -24.53 3.95
CA THR A 395 -23.20 -24.31 2.68
C THR A 395 -21.87 -23.59 2.89
N GLY A 396 -20.81 -24.10 2.25
CA GLY A 396 -19.46 -23.56 2.38
C GLY A 396 -18.45 -24.22 1.44
N LEU A 397 -17.32 -23.56 1.27
CA LEU A 397 -16.19 -23.99 0.46
C LEU A 397 -14.98 -24.25 1.37
N GLU A 398 -14.19 -25.26 1.04
CA GLU A 398 -12.90 -25.57 1.65
C GLU A 398 -11.85 -25.64 0.53
N LEU A 399 -10.89 -24.73 0.55
CA LEU A 399 -9.73 -24.75 -0.35
C LEU A 399 -8.79 -25.88 0.06
N LEU A 400 -8.47 -26.76 -0.89
CA LEU A 400 -7.53 -27.86 -0.70
C LEU A 400 -6.10 -27.52 -1.17
N VAL A 401 -5.94 -26.32 -1.72
CA VAL A 401 -4.72 -25.82 -2.31
C VAL A 401 -4.50 -24.37 -1.88
N VAL A 402 -3.23 -23.99 -1.75
CA VAL A 402 -2.80 -22.61 -1.58
C VAL A 402 -2.01 -22.13 -2.80
N LYS A 403 -1.82 -20.82 -2.91
CA LYS A 403 -0.98 -20.25 -3.97
C LYS A 403 0.43 -20.86 -3.93
N GLY A 404 0.91 -21.28 -5.09
CA GLY A 404 2.21 -21.94 -5.27
C GLY A 404 2.13 -23.46 -5.22
N ASP A 405 1.01 -24.05 -4.80
CA ASP A 405 0.86 -25.51 -4.80
C ASP A 405 0.82 -26.07 -6.22
N ALA A 406 1.48 -27.21 -6.41
CA ALA A 406 1.36 -28.02 -7.61
C ALA A 406 0.08 -28.86 -7.56
N VAL A 407 -0.79 -28.72 -8.56
CA VAL A 407 -2.03 -29.48 -8.67
C VAL A 407 -1.97 -30.34 -9.92
N LYS A 408 -2.23 -31.64 -9.79
CA LYS A 408 -2.41 -32.53 -10.96
C LYS A 408 -3.87 -32.51 -11.38
N GLN A 409 -4.11 -32.65 -12.68
CA GLN A 409 -5.45 -32.88 -13.23
C GLN A 409 -6.10 -34.06 -12.49
N ALA A 410 -7.38 -33.93 -12.17
CA ALA A 410 -8.16 -34.85 -11.33
C ALA A 410 -7.91 -34.80 -9.81
N ASN A 411 -6.86 -34.13 -9.31
CA ASN A 411 -6.73 -33.86 -7.87
C ASN A 411 -7.75 -32.80 -7.42
N GLY A 412 -8.23 -32.93 -6.18
CA GLY A 412 -9.15 -31.96 -5.59
C GLY A 412 -8.48 -30.62 -5.36
N ALA A 413 -9.05 -29.56 -5.92
CA ALA A 413 -8.61 -28.19 -5.70
C ALA A 413 -9.51 -27.47 -4.67
N LEU A 414 -10.80 -27.77 -4.70
CA LEU A 414 -11.79 -27.20 -3.80
C LEU A 414 -12.76 -28.29 -3.35
N ARG A 415 -13.27 -28.19 -2.13
CA ARG A 415 -14.34 -29.04 -1.63
C ARG A 415 -15.55 -28.18 -1.29
N LYS A 416 -16.70 -28.52 -1.86
CA LYS A 416 -17.97 -27.90 -1.51
C LYS A 416 -18.70 -28.75 -0.48
N SER A 417 -19.33 -28.10 0.49
CA SER A 417 -20.33 -28.68 1.39
C SER A 417 -21.64 -27.95 1.15
N SER A 418 -22.74 -28.66 0.94
CA SER A 418 -24.05 -28.03 0.74
C SER A 418 -25.20 -28.95 1.13
N SER A 419 -26.30 -28.33 1.57
CA SER A 419 -27.59 -28.98 1.77
C SER A 419 -28.32 -29.29 0.45
N ASN A 420 -27.95 -28.60 -0.64
CA ASN A 420 -28.44 -28.86 -1.99
C ASN A 420 -27.34 -29.55 -2.84
N PRO A 421 -27.51 -30.83 -3.22
CA PRO A 421 -26.50 -31.56 -4.00
C PRO A 421 -26.34 -31.05 -5.44
N GLN A 422 -27.40 -30.50 -6.03
CA GLN A 422 -27.41 -30.03 -7.41
C GLN A 422 -27.07 -28.54 -7.46
N TRP A 423 -25.79 -28.24 -7.69
CA TRP A 423 -25.38 -26.90 -8.11
C TRP A 423 -25.39 -26.89 -9.63
N GLU A 424 -25.83 -25.78 -10.24
CA GLU A 424 -25.76 -25.62 -11.68
C GLU A 424 -24.31 -25.80 -12.17
N ASN A 425 -24.12 -26.45 -13.32
CA ASN A 425 -22.78 -26.69 -13.88
C ASN A 425 -21.99 -25.37 -14.02
N GLN A 426 -22.68 -24.27 -14.35
CA GLN A 426 -22.08 -22.95 -14.44
C GLN A 426 -21.45 -22.49 -13.12
N ALA A 427 -22.12 -22.69 -11.98
CA ALA A 427 -21.58 -22.31 -10.67
C ALA A 427 -20.32 -23.13 -10.31
N ILE A 428 -20.26 -24.40 -10.74
CA ILE A 428 -19.07 -25.25 -10.55
C ILE A 428 -17.92 -24.78 -11.43
N GLU A 429 -18.19 -24.43 -12.69
CA GLU A 429 -17.20 -23.86 -13.59
C GLU A 429 -16.66 -22.52 -13.08
N ASP A 430 -17.54 -21.62 -12.61
CA ASP A 430 -17.16 -20.32 -12.07
C ASP A 430 -16.28 -20.44 -10.80
N LEU A 431 -16.54 -21.44 -9.95
CA LEU A 431 -15.68 -21.74 -8.79
C LEU A 431 -14.28 -22.20 -9.20
N LEU A 432 -14.18 -23.01 -10.26
CA LEU A 432 -12.90 -23.46 -10.78
C LEU A 432 -12.17 -22.34 -11.53
N LEU A 433 -12.89 -21.44 -12.20
CA LEU A 433 -12.32 -20.24 -12.82
C LEU A 433 -11.77 -19.24 -11.80
N ALA A 434 -12.30 -19.24 -10.57
CA ALA A 434 -11.74 -18.47 -9.47
C ALA A 434 -10.36 -18.98 -9.00
N LEU A 435 -9.91 -20.15 -9.49
CA LEU A 435 -8.56 -20.68 -9.30
C LEU A 435 -7.73 -20.51 -10.59
N SER A 436 -6.76 -19.60 -10.57
CA SER A 436 -5.88 -19.41 -11.72
C SER A 436 -4.72 -20.41 -11.69
N MET A 437 -4.48 -21.08 -12.83
CA MET A 437 -3.43 -22.10 -12.99
C MET A 437 -2.33 -21.61 -13.95
N ALA A 438 -1.07 -21.83 -13.61
CA ALA A 438 0.09 -21.60 -14.48
C ALA A 438 0.71 -22.93 -14.93
N GLN A 439 1.13 -23.02 -16.19
CA GLN A 439 1.92 -24.16 -16.69
C GLN A 439 3.41 -23.98 -16.37
N LYS A 440 4.10 -25.09 -16.14
CA LYS A 440 5.55 -25.12 -15.93
C LYS A 440 6.23 -25.00 -17.30
N ASP A 441 6.60 -23.79 -17.71
CA ASP A 441 7.59 -23.65 -18.77
C ASP A 441 8.93 -24.20 -18.27
N ALA A 442 9.62 -24.95 -19.12
CA ALA A 442 10.92 -25.55 -18.85
C ALA A 442 11.95 -24.48 -18.47
N VAL A 443 12.12 -24.28 -17.16
CA VAL A 443 13.31 -23.67 -16.55
C VAL A 443 13.64 -24.55 -15.37
N ASP A 444 14.76 -25.26 -15.48
CA ASP A 444 15.24 -26.19 -14.48
C ASP A 444 15.46 -25.50 -13.13
N PHE A 445 15.07 -26.24 -12.09
CA PHE A 445 15.42 -26.01 -10.71
C PHE A 445 16.93 -26.19 -10.54
N LEU A 446 17.60 -25.21 -9.93
CA LEU A 446 18.80 -25.48 -9.13
C LEU A 446 18.63 -24.80 -7.77
N ASP A 447 18.13 -25.62 -6.86
CA ASP A 447 18.61 -25.84 -5.49
C ASP A 447 18.71 -24.62 -4.54
N ASP A 448 17.67 -24.45 -3.72
CA ASP A 448 17.77 -23.79 -2.42
C ASP A 448 18.39 -24.78 -1.42
N SER A 449 19.73 -24.86 -1.42
CA SER A 449 20.53 -25.36 -0.30
C SER A 449 21.86 -24.60 -0.25
N PRO A 450 22.29 -24.11 0.93
CA PRO A 450 23.50 -23.32 1.05
C PRO A 450 24.73 -24.25 1.02
N ALA A 451 25.28 -24.48 -0.17
CA ALA A 451 26.61 -25.05 -0.30
C ALA A 451 27.66 -23.96 -0.04
N LEU A 452 28.24 -24.00 1.16
CA LEU A 452 29.53 -23.38 1.48
C LEU A 452 30.59 -23.87 0.48
N THR A 453 30.95 -23.02 -0.48
CA THR A 453 32.26 -23.07 -1.12
C THR A 453 32.97 -21.75 -0.87
N SER A 454 33.99 -21.85 -0.02
CA SER A 454 35.01 -20.85 0.19
C SER A 454 35.70 -20.55 -1.13
N ASP A 455 35.59 -19.32 -1.64
CA ASP A 455 36.76 -18.66 -2.22
C ASP A 455 36.69 -17.14 -2.11
N ASN A 456 37.78 -16.60 -1.60
CA ASN A 456 38.00 -15.21 -1.22
C ASN A 456 38.07 -14.29 -2.45
N SER A 457 37.16 -13.32 -2.55
CA SER A 457 37.48 -11.98 -3.05
C SER A 457 36.47 -10.96 -2.53
N ALA A 458 36.70 -10.55 -1.29
CA ALA A 458 36.02 -9.43 -0.66
C ALA A 458 36.52 -8.08 -1.22
N SER A 459 35.59 -7.18 -1.54
CA SER A 459 35.62 -5.70 -1.39
C SER A 459 34.49 -5.14 -2.26
N GLU A 460 33.63 -4.20 -1.89
CA GLU A 460 33.46 -3.33 -0.73
C GLU A 460 32.02 -2.81 -0.88
N TYR A 461 31.06 -3.31 -0.10
CA TYR A 461 29.76 -2.65 0.12
C TYR A 461 29.22 -3.16 1.46
N ALA A 462 29.83 -2.70 2.55
CA ALA A 462 29.15 -2.65 3.83
C ALA A 462 28.22 -1.43 3.80
N SER A 463 26.93 -1.67 3.99
CA SER A 463 26.00 -0.64 4.44
C SER A 463 26.45 -0.20 5.83
N ILE A 464 27.20 0.90 5.88
CA ILE A 464 27.51 1.62 7.12
C ILE A 464 26.40 2.67 7.28
N ASP A 465 25.25 2.24 7.78
CA ASP A 465 24.42 3.09 8.63
C ASP A 465 24.83 2.74 10.07
N GLY A 466 25.99 3.27 10.46
CA GLY A 466 26.39 3.32 11.87
C GLY A 466 25.79 4.58 12.48
N GLU A 467 24.69 4.40 13.21
CA GLU A 467 24.26 5.38 14.21
C GLU A 467 25.41 5.53 15.22
N VAL A 468 25.98 6.73 15.28
CA VAL A 468 26.96 7.09 16.30
C VAL A 468 26.16 7.65 17.48
N ASP A 469 25.88 6.79 18.45
CA ASP A 469 25.57 7.22 19.82
C ASP A 469 26.89 7.62 20.49
N GLU A 470 27.13 8.93 20.63
CA GLU A 470 28.19 9.44 21.50
C GLU A 470 27.61 9.63 22.91
N GLU A 471 28.12 8.85 23.87
CA GLU A 471 27.94 9.06 25.30
C GLU A 471 28.66 10.34 25.74
N ASP A 472 27.91 11.26 26.36
CA ASP A 472 28.39 12.52 26.93
C ASP A 472 29.40 12.25 28.08
N GLY A 473 30.70 12.40 27.79
CA GLY A 473 31.76 12.54 28.79
C GLY A 473 32.00 14.01 29.11
N GLN A 474 31.59 14.46 30.30
CA GLN A 474 31.91 15.80 30.82
C GLN A 474 33.41 15.95 31.08
N SER A 475 34.04 16.94 30.45
CA SER A 475 35.25 17.58 30.98
C SER A 475 35.24 19.07 30.62
N ASP A 476 35.13 19.91 31.65
CA ASP A 476 35.32 21.35 31.55
C ASP A 476 36.76 21.67 31.13
N VAL A 477 36.93 22.37 30.01
CA VAL A 477 38.19 23.04 29.68
C VAL A 477 37.88 24.47 29.28
N GLU A 478 38.38 25.39 30.10
CA GLU A 478 38.27 26.84 29.95
C GLU A 478 38.83 27.33 28.62
N GLY A 479 38.10 28.27 28.01
CA GLY A 479 38.47 28.90 26.76
C GLY A 479 39.63 29.87 26.93
N SER A 480 40.73 29.61 26.22
CA SER A 480 41.65 30.64 25.68
C SER A 480 42.84 29.97 24.98
N GLN A 481 42.65 29.33 23.83
CA GLN A 481 43.81 28.89 22.99
C GLN A 481 43.48 28.44 21.55
N VAL A 482 42.34 28.82 20.97
CA VAL A 482 41.90 28.33 19.64
C VAL A 482 42.22 29.31 18.49
N GLU A 483 42.70 30.52 18.76
CA GLU A 483 42.86 31.56 17.72
C GLU A 483 44.07 31.39 16.78
N GLU A 484 45.08 30.58 17.10
CA GLU A 484 46.34 30.54 16.30
C GLU A 484 46.43 29.42 15.25
N ALA A 485 45.45 28.52 15.14
CA ALA A 485 45.45 27.43 14.15
C ALA A 485 44.67 27.75 12.84
N LEU A 486 44.08 28.93 12.72
CA LEU A 486 43.04 29.28 11.74
C LEU A 486 43.50 29.40 10.27
N ILE A 487 44.79 29.23 9.95
CA ILE A 487 45.33 29.68 8.65
C ILE A 487 45.65 28.54 7.65
N GLU A 488 45.74 27.27 8.06
CA GLU A 488 46.36 26.25 7.20
C GLU A 488 45.46 25.63 6.10
N ASN A 489 44.12 25.67 6.23
CA ASN A 489 43.21 24.98 5.28
C ASN A 489 42.24 25.91 4.52
N GLY A 490 42.29 27.23 4.75
CA GLY A 490 41.51 28.24 4.04
C GLY A 490 40.01 28.33 4.40
N TRP A 491 39.57 27.64 5.47
CA TRP A 491 38.21 27.75 6.01
C TRP A 491 38.16 28.73 7.17
N ASN A 492 37.19 29.63 7.19
CA ASN A 492 36.97 30.60 8.27
C ASN A 492 35.54 30.49 8.81
N PHE A 493 35.35 30.63 10.12
CA PHE A 493 34.00 30.75 10.69
C PHE A 493 33.34 32.04 10.22
N VAL A 494 32.03 31.98 9.96
CA VAL A 494 31.25 33.14 9.54
C VAL A 494 29.98 33.23 10.38
N GLN A 495 29.68 34.42 10.90
CA GLN A 495 28.45 34.69 11.66
C GLN A 495 27.32 35.15 10.74
N GLU A 496 26.08 34.92 11.16
CA GLU A 496 24.89 35.42 10.46
C GLU A 496 24.91 36.95 10.37
N GLY A 497 24.66 37.48 9.17
CA GLY A 497 24.67 38.93 8.92
C GLY A 497 26.06 39.56 8.74
N GLU A 498 27.16 38.87 9.11
CA GLU A 498 28.54 39.29 8.81
C GLU A 498 29.02 38.73 7.46
N ASP A 499 28.31 37.75 6.91
CA ASP A 499 28.58 37.15 5.60
C ASP A 499 28.11 38.07 4.46
N SER A 500 28.90 39.09 4.14
CA SER A 500 28.55 40.07 3.11
C SER A 500 28.92 39.64 1.68
N ARG A 501 29.49 38.44 1.49
CA ARG A 501 29.92 37.96 0.17
C ARG A 501 28.87 37.03 -0.43
N LEU A 502 27.84 37.64 -0.98
CA LEU A 502 27.33 37.12 -2.24
C LEU A 502 28.37 37.50 -3.28
N ARG A 503 28.84 36.52 -4.07
CA ARG A 503 29.46 36.82 -5.37
C ARG A 503 28.63 37.93 -6.02
N ASP A 504 29.23 38.89 -6.73
CA ASP A 504 28.47 39.70 -7.70
C ASP A 504 27.91 38.68 -8.69
N ALA A 505 26.72 38.15 -8.37
CA ALA A 505 26.21 36.95 -9.00
C ALA A 505 26.01 37.32 -10.46
N PRO A 506 26.69 36.62 -11.38
CA PRO A 506 26.53 36.93 -12.79
C PRO A 506 25.05 36.89 -13.13
N GLU A 507 24.60 37.79 -13.99
CA GLU A 507 23.20 37.79 -14.42
C GLU A 507 22.85 36.40 -14.94
N PHE A 508 21.75 35.83 -14.45
CA PHE A 508 21.28 34.53 -14.90
C PHE A 508 21.02 34.56 -16.41
N LEU A 509 21.80 33.80 -17.16
CA LEU A 509 21.82 33.84 -18.64
C LEU A 509 20.85 32.84 -19.28
N GLY A 510 20.15 32.04 -18.46
CA GLY A 510 19.09 31.16 -18.97
C GLY A 510 17.89 31.95 -19.47
N VAL A 511 17.11 31.36 -20.38
CA VAL A 511 15.85 31.92 -20.87
C VAL A 511 14.72 30.95 -20.48
N PRO A 512 14.24 30.98 -19.22
CA PRO A 512 13.32 29.98 -18.72
C PRO A 512 11.97 30.01 -19.40
N GLY A 513 11.31 28.86 -19.38
CA GLY A 513 9.97 28.69 -19.86
C GLY A 513 9.88 27.78 -21.07
N LEU A 514 8.67 27.65 -21.58
CA LEU A 514 8.43 26.94 -22.83
C LEU A 514 9.14 27.69 -23.95
N ASN A 515 9.66 26.92 -24.91
CA ASN A 515 10.19 27.47 -26.14
C ASN A 515 9.21 28.51 -26.72
N PRO A 516 9.62 29.75 -27.02
CA PRO A 516 8.72 30.81 -27.46
C PRO A 516 7.84 30.41 -28.65
N ASP A 517 8.37 29.61 -29.57
CA ASP A 517 7.62 29.10 -30.72
C ASP A 517 6.47 28.19 -30.29
N LEU A 518 6.66 27.43 -29.21
CA LEU A 518 5.64 26.59 -28.58
C LEU A 518 4.64 27.43 -27.78
N LEU A 519 5.11 28.43 -27.04
CA LEU A 519 4.25 29.30 -26.25
C LEU A 519 3.26 30.07 -27.14
N ALA A 520 3.71 30.54 -28.32
CA ALA A 520 2.86 31.17 -29.31
C ALA A 520 1.77 30.24 -29.88
N GLN A 521 2.00 28.94 -29.83
CA GLN A 521 1.07 27.89 -30.28
C GLN A 521 0.24 27.30 -29.12
N ALA A 522 0.51 27.70 -27.87
CA ALA A 522 -0.10 27.12 -26.70
C ALA A 522 -1.59 27.50 -26.63
N PRO A 523 -2.50 26.53 -26.56
CA PRO A 523 -3.92 26.81 -26.71
C PRO A 523 -4.60 27.13 -25.36
N GLU A 524 -5.68 27.91 -25.41
CA GLU A 524 -6.32 28.47 -24.21
C GLU A 524 -7.06 27.42 -23.36
N ASN A 525 -7.65 26.39 -23.98
CA ASN A 525 -8.50 25.40 -23.30
C ASN A 525 -7.74 24.11 -22.91
N THR A 526 -8.26 23.39 -21.91
CA THR A 526 -7.59 22.20 -21.36
C THR A 526 -7.48 21.04 -22.36
N MET A 527 -8.50 20.83 -23.19
CA MET A 527 -8.51 19.71 -24.15
C MET A 527 -7.42 19.90 -25.21
N THR A 528 -7.31 21.11 -25.73
CA THR A 528 -6.29 21.48 -26.71
C THR A 528 -4.90 21.53 -26.08
N ARG A 529 -4.76 21.84 -24.78
CA ARG A 529 -3.46 21.72 -24.07
C ARG A 529 -2.94 20.28 -24.03
N ILE A 530 -3.84 19.30 -23.90
CA ILE A 530 -3.47 17.87 -23.97
C ILE A 530 -3.02 17.53 -25.39
N GLU A 531 -3.77 17.96 -26.40
CA GLU A 531 -3.40 17.74 -27.81
C GLU A 531 -2.05 18.37 -28.14
N PHE A 532 -1.83 19.60 -27.67
CA PHE A 532 -0.56 20.31 -27.74
C PHE A 532 0.57 19.52 -27.08
N PHE A 533 0.38 19.06 -25.84
CA PHE A 533 1.37 18.21 -25.17
C PHE A 533 1.67 16.95 -25.97
N LEU A 534 0.65 16.24 -26.46
CA LEU A 534 0.83 15.03 -27.27
C LEU A 534 1.56 15.33 -28.58
N GLN A 535 1.33 16.47 -29.21
CA GLN A 535 1.98 16.86 -30.45
C GLN A 535 3.46 17.19 -30.25
N HIS A 536 3.79 17.87 -29.16
CA HIS A 536 5.16 18.35 -28.91
C HIS A 536 6.02 17.39 -28.11
N PHE A 537 5.43 16.49 -27.30
CA PHE A 537 6.17 15.49 -26.52
C PHE A 537 6.09 14.07 -27.11
N ILE A 538 5.04 13.75 -27.88
CA ILE A 538 4.94 12.52 -28.69
C ILE A 538 5.07 12.92 -30.17
N THR A 539 6.25 13.42 -30.52
CA THR A 539 6.54 14.02 -31.82
C THR A 539 6.44 13.02 -32.97
N SER A 540 6.28 13.54 -34.18
CA SER A 540 6.27 12.70 -35.40
C SER A 540 7.55 11.89 -35.55
N ASP A 541 8.70 12.45 -35.16
CA ASP A 541 9.99 11.76 -35.25
C ASP A 541 10.05 10.55 -34.33
N LEU A 542 9.60 10.70 -33.07
CA LEU A 542 9.53 9.60 -32.11
C LEU A 542 8.60 8.49 -32.62
N VAL A 543 7.42 8.86 -33.10
CA VAL A 543 6.41 7.94 -33.62
C VAL A 543 6.90 7.23 -34.88
N SER A 544 7.52 7.97 -35.79
CA SER A 544 8.08 7.45 -37.04
C SER A 544 9.24 6.49 -36.78
N ALA A 545 10.12 6.82 -35.83
CA ALA A 545 11.20 5.93 -35.42
C ALA A 545 10.67 4.59 -34.86
N ILE A 546 9.69 4.64 -33.95
CA ILE A 546 9.07 3.42 -33.40
C ILE A 546 8.39 2.62 -34.51
N ARG A 547 7.64 3.29 -35.39
CA ARG A 547 6.94 2.67 -36.52
C ARG A 547 7.92 1.97 -37.47
N PHE A 548 8.98 2.66 -37.85
CA PHE A 548 10.01 2.16 -38.77
C PHE A 548 10.66 0.89 -38.22
N TRP A 549 11.18 0.93 -36.98
CA TRP A 549 11.87 -0.22 -36.40
C TRP A 549 10.95 -1.39 -36.06
N THR A 550 9.71 -1.11 -35.67
CA THR A 550 8.70 -2.15 -35.42
C THR A 550 8.36 -2.91 -36.69
N ASN A 551 8.21 -2.19 -37.82
CA ASN A 551 7.96 -2.82 -39.12
C ASN A 551 9.17 -3.58 -39.64
N ALA A 552 10.37 -2.98 -39.57
CA ALA A 552 11.61 -3.64 -39.99
C ALA A 552 11.83 -4.97 -39.22
N ARG A 553 11.51 -4.99 -37.92
CA ARG A 553 11.57 -6.21 -37.10
C ARG A 553 10.54 -7.25 -37.54
N ALA A 554 9.31 -6.85 -37.82
CA ALA A 554 8.29 -7.77 -38.26
C ALA A 554 8.64 -8.39 -39.62
N ASP A 555 9.12 -7.57 -40.57
CA ASP A 555 9.54 -8.04 -41.89
C ASP A 555 10.68 -9.07 -41.77
N PHE A 556 11.68 -8.80 -40.93
CA PHE A 556 12.79 -9.72 -40.67
C PHE A 556 12.35 -11.04 -40.04
N GLU A 557 11.53 -10.99 -38.98
CA GLU A 557 11.13 -12.21 -38.26
C GLU A 557 10.15 -13.07 -39.07
N LEU A 558 9.22 -12.46 -39.79
CA LEU A 558 8.27 -13.20 -40.63
C LEU A 558 8.99 -13.87 -41.81
N GLN A 559 10.02 -13.25 -42.37
CA GLN A 559 10.89 -13.88 -43.37
C GLN A 559 11.63 -15.09 -42.77
N ASN A 560 12.25 -14.95 -41.59
CA ASN A 560 12.97 -16.05 -40.95
C ASN A 560 12.05 -17.24 -40.61
N ILE A 561 10.87 -16.97 -40.05
CA ILE A 561 9.91 -18.03 -39.71
C ILE A 561 9.42 -18.73 -40.98
N ALA A 562 9.18 -17.98 -42.07
CA ALA A 562 8.81 -18.57 -43.35
C ALA A 562 9.92 -19.44 -43.97
N THR A 563 11.18 -19.18 -43.64
CA THR A 563 12.33 -20.00 -44.10
C THR A 563 12.67 -21.18 -43.19
N GLU A 564 12.40 -21.11 -41.88
CA GLU A 564 12.85 -22.11 -40.89
C GLU A 564 11.74 -23.08 -40.42
N ALA A 565 10.45 -22.75 -40.59
CA ALA A 565 9.36 -23.55 -40.03
C ALA A 565 8.69 -24.48 -41.06
N ASP A 566 8.63 -25.79 -40.75
CA ASP A 566 7.71 -26.75 -41.38
C ASP A 566 6.30 -26.57 -40.80
N GLY A 567 5.59 -25.51 -41.20
CA GLY A 567 4.20 -25.28 -40.78
C GLY A 567 3.70 -23.85 -41.03
N PRO A 568 2.37 -23.61 -40.99
CA PRO A 568 1.80 -22.27 -41.17
C PRO A 568 2.15 -21.36 -39.98
N LEU A 569 2.30 -20.06 -40.25
CA LEU A 569 2.49 -19.05 -39.21
C LEU A 569 1.38 -19.12 -38.15
N PRO A 570 1.68 -18.81 -36.87
CA PRO A 570 0.65 -18.69 -35.84
C PRO A 570 -0.48 -17.76 -36.31
N PRO A 571 -1.77 -18.05 -36.00
CA PRO A 571 -2.91 -17.28 -36.51
C PRO A 571 -2.84 -15.77 -36.24
N LEU A 572 -2.22 -15.39 -35.12
CA LEU A 572 -2.02 -13.99 -34.76
C LEU A 572 -0.97 -13.31 -35.66
N LEU A 573 0.02 -14.03 -36.18
CA LEU A 573 1.09 -13.48 -37.03
C LEU A 573 0.80 -13.62 -38.51
N SER A 574 -0.02 -14.60 -38.91
CA SER A 574 -0.41 -14.83 -40.31
C SER A 574 -1.22 -13.69 -40.92
N SER A 575 -1.80 -12.81 -40.08
CA SER A 575 -2.57 -11.64 -40.47
C SER A 575 -1.81 -10.32 -40.28
N TRP A 576 -0.48 -10.37 -40.13
CA TRP A 576 0.33 -9.17 -39.94
C TRP A 576 0.19 -8.19 -41.12
N ARG A 577 0.03 -6.92 -40.77
CA ARG A 577 0.16 -5.78 -41.70
C ARG A 577 1.10 -4.74 -41.10
N GLN A 578 1.73 -3.97 -41.97
CA GLN A 578 2.60 -2.86 -41.60
C GLN A 578 1.91 -1.91 -40.61
N CYS A 579 2.59 -1.63 -39.49
CA CYS A 579 2.20 -0.67 -38.49
C CYS A 579 2.20 0.75 -39.09
N THR A 580 1.13 1.49 -38.82
CA THR A 580 1.03 2.92 -39.16
C THR A 580 1.43 3.81 -37.98
N GLU A 581 1.72 5.08 -38.22
CA GLU A 581 1.99 6.06 -37.16
C GLU A 581 0.80 6.23 -36.21
N ASN A 582 -0.42 6.22 -36.76
CA ASN A 582 -1.64 6.28 -35.96
C ASN A 582 -1.77 5.06 -35.04
N GLU A 583 -1.41 3.86 -35.50
CA GLU A 583 -1.39 2.66 -34.67
C GLU A 583 -0.31 2.74 -33.57
N VAL A 584 0.86 3.33 -33.83
CA VAL A 584 1.85 3.61 -32.78
C VAL A 584 1.30 4.58 -31.73
N ARG A 585 0.67 5.69 -32.14
CA ARG A 585 0.05 6.64 -31.21
C ARG A 585 -1.02 5.98 -30.34
N LYS A 586 -1.89 5.14 -30.94
CA LYS A 586 -2.89 4.36 -30.20
C LYS A 586 -2.24 3.37 -29.23
N CYS A 587 -1.17 2.69 -29.64
CA CYS A 587 -0.43 1.77 -28.79
C CYS A 587 0.16 2.48 -27.57
N LEU A 588 0.81 3.64 -27.77
CA LEU A 588 1.32 4.47 -26.67
C LEU A 588 0.20 4.97 -25.75
N ALA A 589 -0.92 5.44 -26.31
CA ALA A 589 -2.08 5.88 -25.54
C ALA A 589 -2.65 4.75 -24.68
N ILE A 590 -2.73 3.53 -25.22
CA ILE A 590 -3.15 2.34 -24.49
C ILE A 590 -2.17 2.04 -23.34
N VAL A 591 -0.86 2.07 -23.59
CA VAL A 591 0.16 1.81 -22.56
C VAL A 591 0.11 2.85 -21.45
N LEU A 592 -0.05 4.14 -21.79
CA LEU A 592 -0.23 5.22 -20.81
C LEU A 592 -1.50 5.02 -19.98
N TYR A 593 -2.61 4.67 -20.63
CA TYR A 593 -3.86 4.35 -19.93
C TYR A 593 -3.70 3.16 -18.98
N MET A 594 -3.03 2.10 -19.41
CA MET A 594 -2.69 0.94 -18.55
C MET A 594 -1.78 1.33 -17.38
N GLY A 595 -1.06 2.45 -17.48
CA GLY A 595 -0.34 3.08 -16.38
C GLY A 595 -1.27 3.64 -15.31
N LEU A 596 -2.33 4.32 -15.73
CA LEU A 596 -3.31 5.02 -14.88
C LEU A 596 -4.37 4.08 -14.31
N VAL A 597 -4.91 3.20 -15.14
CA VAL A 597 -5.97 2.25 -14.79
C VAL A 597 -5.39 0.86 -14.86
N LYS A 598 -5.13 0.25 -13.70
CA LYS A 598 -4.58 -1.12 -13.63
C LYS A 598 -5.70 -2.15 -13.63
N LYS A 599 -5.70 -3.03 -14.62
CA LYS A 599 -6.54 -4.25 -14.65
C LYS A 599 -5.70 -5.51 -14.38
N PRO A 600 -6.29 -6.58 -13.82
CA PRO A 600 -5.57 -7.81 -13.47
C PRO A 600 -4.83 -8.43 -14.67
N GLU A 601 -5.48 -8.45 -15.84
CA GLU A 601 -4.92 -9.05 -17.06
C GLU A 601 -5.02 -8.12 -18.27
N LEU A 602 -4.11 -8.32 -19.24
CA LEU A 602 -4.03 -7.50 -20.45
C LEU A 602 -5.32 -7.55 -21.29
N HIS A 603 -5.95 -8.72 -21.40
CA HIS A 603 -7.14 -8.88 -22.23
C HIS A 603 -8.35 -8.13 -21.64
N MET A 604 -8.39 -7.90 -20.32
CA MET A 604 -9.49 -7.24 -19.62
C MET A 604 -9.63 -5.75 -19.99
N TYR A 605 -8.60 -5.14 -20.57
CA TYR A 605 -8.70 -3.77 -21.11
C TYR A 605 -9.73 -3.66 -22.22
N TRP A 606 -9.96 -4.76 -22.97
CA TRP A 606 -10.96 -4.87 -24.04
C TRP A 606 -12.23 -5.60 -23.61
N SER A 607 -12.44 -5.82 -22.31
CA SER A 607 -13.66 -6.47 -21.81
C SER A 607 -14.91 -5.61 -22.10
N THR A 608 -16.02 -6.27 -22.41
CA THR A 608 -17.35 -5.66 -22.63
C THR A 608 -18.28 -5.77 -21.42
N GLY A 609 -17.91 -6.52 -20.38
CA GLY A 609 -18.75 -6.70 -19.20
C GLY A 609 -18.76 -5.49 -18.27
N ASP A 610 -19.86 -5.29 -17.54
CA ASP A 610 -20.12 -4.08 -16.73
C ASP A 610 -19.05 -3.75 -15.67
N PHE A 611 -18.28 -4.75 -15.23
CA PHE A 611 -17.31 -4.61 -14.14
C PHE A 611 -15.91 -4.15 -14.60
N TYR A 612 -15.45 -4.65 -15.74
CA TYR A 612 -14.16 -4.28 -16.33
C TYR A 612 -14.31 -3.51 -17.65
N GLY A 613 -15.54 -3.27 -18.11
CA GLY A 613 -15.84 -2.52 -19.31
C GLY A 613 -15.35 -1.09 -19.18
N GLY A 614 -14.60 -0.63 -20.16
CA GLY A 614 -14.19 0.77 -20.26
C GLY A 614 -14.65 1.33 -21.59
N GLU A 615 -15.31 2.49 -21.57
CA GLU A 615 -15.86 3.13 -22.77
C GLU A 615 -14.82 3.43 -23.85
N TYR A 616 -13.53 3.51 -23.49
CA TYR A 616 -12.47 3.96 -24.39
C TYR A 616 -11.91 2.86 -25.31
N PHE A 617 -11.90 1.60 -24.86
CA PHE A 617 -11.30 0.48 -25.61
C PHE A 617 -12.25 -0.19 -26.60
N GLN A 618 -13.54 0.15 -26.49
CA GLN A 618 -14.62 -0.37 -27.33
C GLN A 618 -14.98 0.58 -28.48
N LYS A 619 -14.43 1.81 -28.48
CA LYS A 619 -14.65 2.80 -29.55
C LYS A 619 -13.90 2.39 -30.81
N GLU A 620 -14.50 2.70 -31.96
CA GLU A 620 -13.94 2.48 -33.32
C GLU A 620 -12.50 3.02 -33.47
N HIS A 621 -12.15 4.04 -32.69
CA HIS A 621 -10.84 4.68 -32.76
C HIS A 621 -9.75 4.00 -31.92
N CYS A 622 -10.06 3.02 -31.06
CA CYS A 622 -9.04 2.27 -30.30
C CYS A 622 -8.53 1.05 -31.09
N LEU A 623 -7.31 0.59 -30.80
CA LEU A 623 -6.80 -0.66 -31.38
C LEU A 623 -7.55 -1.84 -30.76
N GLY A 624 -7.98 -2.81 -31.58
CA GLY A 624 -8.46 -4.09 -31.05
C GLY A 624 -7.34 -4.88 -30.35
N ARG A 625 -7.71 -5.71 -29.36
CA ARG A 625 -6.78 -6.50 -28.52
C ARG A 625 -5.72 -7.23 -29.33
N ASP A 626 -6.14 -8.01 -30.32
CA ASP A 626 -5.23 -8.87 -31.09
C ASP A 626 -4.24 -8.03 -31.91
N ARG A 627 -4.70 -6.91 -32.48
CA ARG A 627 -3.81 -5.97 -33.18
C ARG A 627 -2.82 -5.31 -32.22
N PHE A 628 -3.27 -4.93 -31.02
CA PHE A 628 -2.37 -4.37 -30.00
C PHE A 628 -1.29 -5.38 -29.58
N ILE A 629 -1.65 -6.65 -29.37
CA ILE A 629 -0.69 -7.72 -29.04
C ILE A 629 0.29 -7.96 -30.21
N GLN A 630 -0.18 -7.98 -31.45
CA GLN A 630 0.68 -8.06 -32.65
C GLN A 630 1.72 -6.94 -32.68
N LEU A 631 1.31 -5.69 -32.39
CA LEU A 631 2.24 -4.56 -32.39
C LEU A 631 3.26 -4.69 -31.26
N LEU A 632 2.84 -5.14 -30.07
CA LEU A 632 3.75 -5.37 -28.95
C LEU A 632 4.78 -6.47 -29.23
N SER A 633 4.43 -7.53 -29.96
CA SER A 633 5.37 -8.62 -30.25
C SER A 633 6.55 -8.16 -31.11
N PHE A 634 6.34 -7.17 -31.97
CA PHE A 634 7.37 -6.60 -32.83
C PHE A 634 7.85 -5.21 -32.41
N LEU A 635 7.37 -4.65 -31.29
CA LEU A 635 7.74 -3.31 -30.85
C LEU A 635 9.25 -3.16 -30.72
N ARG A 636 9.84 -2.21 -31.46
CA ARG A 636 11.28 -1.95 -31.46
C ARG A 636 11.59 -0.45 -31.52
N PHE A 637 12.79 -0.14 -31.03
CA PHE A 637 13.30 1.23 -30.88
C PHE A 637 14.71 1.40 -31.49
N TYR A 638 15.22 0.37 -32.17
CA TYR A 638 16.61 0.31 -32.61
C TYR A 638 16.75 -0.54 -33.87
N ASP A 639 17.87 -0.39 -34.55
CA ASP A 639 18.24 -1.20 -35.71
C ASP A 639 18.64 -2.62 -35.31
N CYS A 640 17.85 -3.62 -35.74
CA CYS A 640 18.16 -5.02 -35.47
C CYS A 640 19.29 -5.58 -36.33
N THR A 641 19.70 -4.89 -37.40
CA THR A 641 20.76 -5.32 -38.32
C THR A 641 22.13 -4.78 -37.92
N ALA A 642 22.18 -3.66 -37.20
CA ALA A 642 23.42 -2.92 -36.95
C ALA A 642 24.16 -3.29 -35.65
N VAL A 643 23.64 -4.18 -34.78
CA VAL A 643 24.12 -4.21 -33.37
C VAL A 643 24.58 -5.57 -32.82
N ASN A 644 25.74 -6.01 -33.31
CA ASN A 644 26.58 -7.04 -32.64
C ASN A 644 27.49 -6.48 -31.55
N ASN A 645 27.31 -5.22 -31.12
CA ASN A 645 28.09 -4.72 -29.99
C ASN A 645 27.50 -5.26 -28.67
N HIS A 646 28.11 -6.31 -28.13
CA HIS A 646 27.72 -6.90 -26.84
C HIS A 646 28.12 -6.03 -25.63
N GLN A 647 28.89 -4.95 -25.84
CA GLN A 647 29.38 -4.06 -24.78
C GLN A 647 28.45 -2.89 -24.45
N ASP A 648 27.41 -2.65 -25.25
CA ASP A 648 26.37 -1.64 -24.96
C ASP A 648 25.10 -2.35 -24.48
N SER A 649 24.82 -2.24 -23.19
CA SER A 649 23.64 -2.87 -22.56
C SER A 649 22.35 -2.10 -22.82
N LEU A 650 22.43 -0.82 -23.20
CA LEU A 650 21.30 0.06 -23.50
C LEU A 650 20.99 0.15 -25.00
N LYS A 651 21.78 -0.50 -25.87
CA LYS A 651 21.66 -0.43 -27.34
C LYS A 651 20.24 -0.56 -27.90
N LYS A 652 19.40 -1.37 -27.25
CA LYS A 652 18.03 -1.64 -27.70
C LYS A 652 17.05 -0.50 -27.46
N ILE A 653 17.40 0.43 -26.57
CA ILE A 653 16.54 1.54 -26.16
C ILE A 653 17.21 2.91 -26.30
N ARG A 654 18.54 2.95 -26.44
CA ARG A 654 19.33 4.19 -26.53
C ARG A 654 18.80 5.18 -27.58
N PRO A 655 18.48 4.77 -28.84
CA PRO A 655 17.95 5.73 -29.82
C PRO A 655 16.65 6.39 -29.35
N PHE A 656 15.76 5.63 -28.70
CA PHE A 656 14.53 6.16 -28.12
C PHE A 656 14.81 7.11 -26.95
N LEU A 657 15.71 6.73 -26.03
CA LEU A 657 16.08 7.60 -24.90
C LEU A 657 16.71 8.91 -25.37
N ASP A 658 17.50 8.87 -26.45
CA ASP A 658 18.16 10.04 -27.01
C ASP A 658 17.15 11.00 -27.66
N ILE A 659 16.18 10.49 -28.42
CA ILE A 659 15.07 11.29 -28.97
C ILE A 659 14.22 11.89 -27.84
N ALA A 660 13.82 11.08 -26.86
CA ALA A 660 12.97 11.53 -25.74
C ALA A 660 13.65 12.64 -24.92
N ARG A 661 14.94 12.49 -24.61
CA ARG A 661 15.72 13.53 -23.93
C ARG A 661 15.81 14.80 -24.78
N GLY A 662 16.10 14.68 -26.08
CA GLY A 662 16.15 15.82 -26.99
C GLY A 662 14.84 16.61 -27.04
N ILE A 663 13.71 15.91 -27.02
CA ILE A 663 12.36 16.53 -26.95
C ILE A 663 12.20 17.32 -25.64
N CYS A 664 12.55 16.74 -24.49
CA CYS A 664 12.47 17.45 -23.21
C CYS A 664 13.29 18.74 -23.21
N GLN A 665 14.52 18.68 -23.71
CA GLN A 665 15.45 19.82 -23.72
C GLN A 665 15.05 20.89 -24.75
N ALA A 666 14.47 20.50 -25.90
CA ALA A 666 14.08 21.44 -26.96
C ALA A 666 12.80 22.22 -26.64
N ASN A 667 11.89 21.62 -25.87
CA ASN A 667 10.56 22.20 -25.62
C ASN A 667 10.52 23.14 -24.42
N TYR A 668 11.43 22.97 -23.46
CA TYR A 668 11.41 23.71 -22.19
C TYR A 668 12.83 24.01 -21.72
N CYS A 669 13.08 25.27 -21.36
CA CYS A 669 14.28 25.71 -20.67
C CYS A 669 13.95 25.87 -19.17
N PRO A 670 14.70 25.22 -18.26
CA PRO A 670 14.39 25.27 -16.84
C PRO A 670 14.61 26.65 -16.23
N ASN A 671 13.90 26.94 -15.14
CA ASN A 671 14.25 28.05 -14.27
C ASN A 671 15.61 27.82 -13.61
N GLN A 672 16.16 28.87 -12.99
CA GLN A 672 17.52 28.87 -12.41
C GLN A 672 17.77 27.70 -11.43
N ASP A 673 16.75 27.27 -10.69
CA ASP A 673 16.85 26.20 -9.70
C ASP A 673 16.52 24.82 -10.30
N VAL A 674 17.48 23.89 -10.27
CA VAL A 674 17.35 22.51 -10.79
C VAL A 674 17.84 21.47 -9.78
N SER A 675 17.21 20.31 -9.74
CA SER A 675 17.53 19.22 -8.80
C SER A 675 18.02 17.97 -9.54
N VAL A 676 19.09 17.36 -9.04
CA VAL A 676 19.62 16.07 -9.50
C VAL A 676 19.39 15.00 -8.42
N ASP A 677 18.70 13.92 -8.80
CA ASP A 677 18.43 12.78 -7.93
C ASP A 677 18.29 11.48 -8.76
N GLU A 678 18.14 10.33 -8.09
CA GLU A 678 17.74 9.08 -8.72
C GLU A 678 16.27 8.71 -8.54
N GLU A 679 15.73 8.08 -9.58
CA GLU A 679 14.42 7.45 -9.59
C GLU A 679 14.54 5.96 -9.91
N LEU A 680 13.61 5.15 -9.37
CA LEU A 680 13.57 3.70 -9.60
C LEU A 680 12.32 3.32 -10.39
N VAL A 681 12.48 3.10 -11.69
CA VAL A 681 11.40 2.65 -12.56
C VAL A 681 11.13 1.16 -12.27
N MET A 682 9.97 0.85 -11.70
CA MET A 682 9.60 -0.52 -11.30
C MET A 682 9.76 -1.50 -12.48
N TYR A 683 10.56 -2.54 -12.27
CA TYR A 683 10.76 -3.59 -13.26
C TYR A 683 11.10 -4.91 -12.57
N LYS A 684 10.28 -5.95 -12.82
CA LYS A 684 10.42 -7.27 -12.19
C LYS A 684 10.99 -8.34 -13.13
N GLY A 685 11.18 -8.02 -14.41
CA GLY A 685 11.74 -8.95 -15.40
C GLY A 685 13.24 -9.21 -15.21
N ARG A 686 13.78 -10.08 -16.08
CA ARG A 686 15.21 -10.37 -16.16
C ARG A 686 15.92 -9.26 -16.96
N LEU A 687 16.78 -8.51 -16.28
CA LEU A 687 17.59 -7.46 -16.90
C LEU A 687 18.91 -7.35 -16.13
N ILE A 688 20.02 -7.30 -16.86
CA ILE A 688 21.37 -7.39 -16.28
C ILE A 688 21.72 -6.21 -15.36
N PHE A 689 21.15 -5.03 -15.62
CA PHE A 689 21.40 -3.81 -14.85
C PHE A 689 20.22 -3.43 -13.92
N ARG A 690 19.34 -4.40 -13.61
CA ARG A 690 18.27 -4.21 -12.61
C ARG A 690 18.88 -3.96 -11.22
N GLN A 691 18.41 -2.94 -10.54
CA GLN A 691 18.87 -2.54 -9.21
C GLN A 691 17.89 -2.95 -8.11
N PHE A 692 18.41 -3.22 -6.92
CA PHE A 692 17.64 -3.37 -5.69
C PHE A 692 17.94 -2.19 -4.75
N MET A 693 16.89 -1.47 -4.35
CA MET A 693 16.97 -0.34 -3.42
C MET A 693 15.92 -0.52 -2.33
N PRO A 694 16.29 -1.01 -1.13
CA PRO A 694 15.34 -1.40 -0.10
C PRO A 694 14.42 -0.25 0.35
N ASN A 695 14.94 0.97 0.32
CA ASN A 695 14.26 2.18 0.78
C ASN A 695 13.25 2.75 -0.24
N LYS A 696 13.31 2.34 -1.52
CA LYS A 696 12.37 2.80 -2.56
C LYS A 696 11.16 1.86 -2.62
N ARG A 697 9.95 2.40 -2.85
CA ARG A 697 8.67 1.64 -2.88
C ARG A 697 8.68 0.42 -3.81
N ALA A 698 9.24 0.58 -5.02
CA ALA A 698 9.29 -0.51 -6.00
C ALA A 698 10.29 -1.62 -5.61
N ARG A 699 11.27 -1.31 -4.74
CA ARG A 699 12.44 -2.10 -4.30
C ARG A 699 13.32 -2.65 -5.42
N PHE A 700 12.76 -3.21 -6.48
CA PHE A 700 13.45 -3.69 -7.68
C PHE A 700 13.04 -2.86 -8.90
N GLY A 701 14.01 -2.44 -9.70
CA GLY A 701 13.72 -1.68 -10.91
C GLY A 701 14.94 -1.26 -11.72
N ILE A 702 14.70 -0.39 -12.68
CA ILE A 702 15.73 0.28 -13.48
C ILE A 702 16.02 1.61 -12.80
N LYS A 703 17.26 1.79 -12.32
CA LYS A 703 17.71 3.06 -11.75
C LYS A 703 17.92 4.07 -12.88
N VAL A 704 17.36 5.26 -12.72
CA VAL A 704 17.49 6.38 -13.65
C VAL A 704 17.95 7.60 -12.86
N TYR A 705 18.99 8.28 -13.31
CA TYR A 705 19.39 9.57 -12.79
C TYR A 705 18.65 10.66 -13.55
N CYS A 706 18.07 11.61 -12.82
CA CYS A 706 17.15 12.61 -13.33
C CYS A 706 17.66 14.01 -12.96
N LEU A 707 17.55 14.95 -13.90
CA LEU A 707 17.63 16.39 -13.65
C LEU A 707 16.24 16.98 -13.88
N THR A 708 15.70 17.57 -12.83
CA THR A 708 14.36 18.15 -12.80
C THR A 708 14.43 19.63 -12.47
N GLU A 709 13.51 20.41 -13.02
CA GLU A 709 13.37 21.82 -12.65
C GLU A 709 12.60 21.95 -11.31
N ALA A 710 13.10 22.77 -10.40
CA ALA A 710 12.67 22.74 -9.00
C ALA A 710 11.22 23.21 -8.80
N SER A 711 10.73 24.16 -9.60
CA SER A 711 9.41 24.77 -9.39
C SER A 711 8.26 23.92 -9.94
N THR A 712 8.46 23.23 -11.07
CA THR A 712 7.43 22.44 -11.74
C THR A 712 7.65 20.93 -11.62
N GLY A 713 8.86 20.50 -11.24
CA GLY A 713 9.25 19.09 -11.26
C GLY A 713 9.46 18.52 -12.67
N PHE A 714 9.53 19.38 -13.70
CA PHE A 714 9.67 18.93 -15.09
C PHE A 714 11.00 18.19 -15.29
N LEU A 715 10.92 16.98 -15.84
CA LEU A 715 12.09 16.17 -16.18
C LEU A 715 12.78 16.71 -17.44
N TRP A 716 13.89 17.41 -17.25
CA TRP A 716 14.62 18.06 -18.33
C TRP A 716 15.70 17.17 -18.94
N ASN A 717 16.43 16.41 -18.12
CA ASN A 717 17.44 15.47 -18.57
C ASN A 717 17.42 14.19 -17.72
N PHE A 718 17.80 13.06 -18.30
CA PHE A 718 17.89 11.78 -17.60
C PHE A 718 18.87 10.80 -18.26
N ARG A 719 19.42 9.89 -17.44
CA ARG A 719 20.31 8.81 -17.88
C ARG A 719 20.05 7.53 -17.09
N VAL A 720 19.98 6.40 -17.79
CA VAL A 720 19.78 5.08 -17.16
C VAL A 720 21.09 4.59 -16.56
N HIS A 721 21.04 4.10 -15.33
CA HIS A 721 22.15 3.36 -14.73
C HIS A 721 22.17 1.94 -15.31
N ALA A 722 23.29 1.57 -15.92
CA ALA A 722 23.44 0.38 -16.72
C ALA A 722 24.60 -0.49 -16.20
N VAL A 723 25.23 -1.29 -17.07
CA VAL A 723 26.45 -2.03 -16.70
C VAL A 723 27.65 -1.09 -16.61
N LYS A 724 28.73 -1.53 -15.94
CA LYS A 724 29.94 -0.72 -15.71
C LYS A 724 30.47 -0.03 -16.97
N GLN A 725 30.57 -0.74 -18.09
CA GLN A 725 31.08 -0.19 -19.37
C GLN A 725 30.24 0.99 -19.90
N ASP A 726 28.93 0.99 -19.67
CA ASP A 726 28.05 2.09 -20.03
C ASP A 726 28.12 3.22 -18.99
N ASN A 727 28.27 2.87 -17.72
CA ASN A 727 28.41 3.84 -16.63
C ASN A 727 29.77 4.55 -16.64
N ASP A 728 30.82 3.91 -17.16
CA ASP A 728 32.14 4.54 -17.30
C ASP A 728 32.10 5.70 -18.32
N ARG A 729 31.04 5.76 -19.16
CA ARG A 729 30.81 6.84 -20.13
C ARG A 729 30.21 8.12 -19.53
N PHE A 730 29.83 8.12 -18.25
CA PHE A 730 29.33 9.35 -17.62
C PHE A 730 30.45 10.40 -17.58
N GLY A 731 30.12 11.61 -18.05
CA GLY A 731 31.08 12.71 -18.19
C GLY A 731 31.96 12.61 -19.43
N GLU A 732 31.77 11.62 -20.32
CA GLU A 732 32.41 11.62 -21.63
C GLU A 732 32.00 12.87 -22.43
N GLY A 733 32.99 13.68 -22.82
CA GLY A 733 32.76 14.94 -23.53
C GLY A 733 32.83 16.19 -22.63
N VAL A 734 32.89 16.03 -21.31
CA VAL A 734 33.18 17.11 -20.37
C VAL A 734 34.49 16.79 -19.65
N ASN A 735 35.45 17.71 -19.62
CA ASN A 735 36.71 17.49 -18.89
C ASN A 735 36.46 17.51 -17.37
N CYS A 736 36.04 16.36 -16.84
CA CYS A 736 35.64 16.16 -15.45
C CYS A 736 36.83 15.93 -14.49
N GLY A 737 38.08 15.99 -14.98
CA GLY A 737 39.27 15.81 -14.15
C GLY A 737 39.23 14.56 -13.25
N ASN A 738 39.44 14.76 -11.95
CA ASN A 738 39.47 13.71 -10.92
C ASN A 738 38.12 13.50 -10.20
N LEU A 739 37.00 13.97 -10.78
CA LEU A 739 35.68 13.73 -10.21
C LEU A 739 35.36 12.23 -10.15
N SER A 740 34.72 11.83 -9.06
CA SER A 740 34.19 10.49 -8.82
C SER A 740 32.95 10.20 -9.68
N PHE A 741 32.52 8.95 -9.70
CA PHE A 741 31.36 8.52 -10.49
C PHE A 741 30.08 9.30 -10.18
N SER A 742 29.74 9.51 -8.89
CA SER A 742 28.53 10.27 -8.52
C SER A 742 28.63 11.73 -8.96
N GLU A 743 29.80 12.35 -8.84
CA GLU A 743 30.03 13.73 -9.24
C GLU A 743 29.94 13.90 -10.78
N LYS A 744 30.47 12.93 -11.56
CA LYS A 744 30.35 12.91 -13.03
C LYS A 744 28.90 12.83 -13.51
N ILE A 745 28.01 12.18 -12.77
CA ILE A 745 26.58 12.11 -13.12
C ILE A 745 25.96 13.50 -13.10
N VAL A 746 26.22 14.28 -12.04
CA VAL A 746 25.70 15.65 -11.92
C VAL A 746 26.16 16.49 -13.10
N VAL A 747 27.46 16.45 -13.40
CA VAL A 747 28.07 17.20 -14.50
C VAL A 747 27.50 16.79 -15.86
N GLU A 748 27.34 15.50 -16.13
CA GLU A 748 26.79 15.01 -17.41
C GLU A 748 25.32 15.43 -17.59
N LEU A 749 24.52 15.39 -16.52
CA LEU A 749 23.12 15.78 -16.58
C LEU A 749 22.94 17.29 -16.74
N SER A 750 23.82 18.10 -16.15
CA SER A 750 23.75 19.56 -16.18
C SER A 750 24.63 20.20 -17.26
N LYS A 751 25.28 19.44 -18.15
CA LYS A 751 26.34 19.94 -19.04
C LYS A 751 25.93 21.14 -19.91
N ASP A 752 24.69 21.16 -20.41
CA ASP A 752 24.18 22.27 -21.24
C ASP A 752 23.64 23.45 -20.42
N LEU A 753 23.66 23.34 -19.08
CA LEU A 753 23.32 24.41 -18.13
C LEU A 753 24.57 25.05 -17.51
N LEU A 754 25.74 24.47 -17.71
CA LEU A 754 27.01 24.99 -17.18
C LEU A 754 27.32 26.35 -17.81
N GLY A 755 27.82 27.29 -17.02
CA GLY A 755 28.17 28.63 -17.47
C GLY A 755 27.03 29.65 -17.48
N LEU A 756 25.80 29.22 -17.19
CA LEU A 756 24.59 30.04 -17.30
C LEU A 756 24.01 30.47 -15.94
N ASP A 757 24.76 30.30 -14.85
CA ASP A 757 24.37 30.65 -13.47
C ASP A 757 23.19 29.84 -12.90
N TYR A 758 23.03 28.58 -13.30
CA TYR A 758 22.07 27.67 -12.67
C TYR A 758 22.50 27.27 -11.26
N ARG A 759 21.52 26.91 -10.42
CA ARG A 759 21.71 26.39 -9.05
C ARG A 759 21.27 24.94 -9.01
N ILE A 760 22.21 24.05 -8.71
CA ILE A 760 21.99 22.62 -8.68
C ILE A 760 21.80 22.16 -7.24
N TYR A 761 20.67 21.50 -6.98
CA TYR A 761 20.35 20.85 -5.71
C TYR A 761 20.56 19.35 -5.80
N CYS A 762 21.26 18.74 -4.84
CA CYS A 762 21.42 17.29 -4.80
C CYS A 762 21.67 16.74 -3.39
N ASP A 763 21.60 15.41 -3.25
CA ASP A 763 21.73 14.72 -1.99
C ASP A 763 23.20 14.45 -1.58
N SER A 764 23.37 13.76 -0.44
CA SER A 764 24.67 13.41 0.14
C SER A 764 25.51 12.44 -0.70
N TRP A 765 24.90 11.69 -1.62
CA TRP A 765 25.64 10.77 -2.49
C TRP A 765 26.33 11.51 -3.64
N PHE A 766 25.71 12.58 -4.13
CA PHE A 766 26.26 13.44 -5.17
C PHE A 766 27.22 14.49 -4.63
N THR A 767 26.83 15.20 -3.56
CA THR A 767 27.50 16.42 -3.09
C THR A 767 28.92 16.16 -2.57
N SER A 768 29.84 17.05 -2.92
CA SER A 768 31.20 17.12 -2.37
C SER A 768 31.83 18.49 -2.58
N LEU A 769 32.89 18.81 -1.83
CA LEU A 769 33.66 20.04 -2.04
C LEU A 769 34.31 20.12 -3.43
N ARG A 770 34.76 18.99 -3.98
CA ARG A 770 35.35 18.95 -5.34
C ARG A 770 34.33 19.30 -6.40
N LEU A 771 33.12 18.75 -6.28
CA LEU A 771 32.02 19.06 -7.19
C LEU A 771 31.61 20.53 -7.09
N ALA A 772 31.50 21.05 -5.87
CA ALA A 772 31.20 22.46 -5.60
C ALA A 772 32.19 23.39 -6.33
N GLN A 773 33.50 23.12 -6.18
CA GLN A 773 34.56 23.87 -6.85
C GLN A 773 34.50 23.75 -8.37
N PHE A 774 34.30 22.53 -8.89
CA PHE A 774 34.21 22.26 -10.32
C PHE A 774 33.07 23.04 -11.01
N LEU A 775 31.91 23.11 -10.35
CA LEU A 775 30.74 23.85 -10.84
C LEU A 775 30.95 25.37 -10.72
N LEU A 776 31.55 25.83 -9.62
CA LEU A 776 31.88 27.25 -9.40
C LEU A 776 32.80 27.82 -10.48
N GLU A 777 33.84 27.08 -10.86
CA GLU A 777 34.76 27.43 -11.97
C GLU A 777 34.03 27.61 -13.31
N ARG A 778 32.82 27.06 -13.42
CA ARG A 778 31.96 27.10 -14.61
C ARG A 778 30.69 27.92 -14.36
N ASN A 779 30.71 28.88 -13.43
CA ASN A 779 29.57 29.75 -13.13
C ASN A 779 28.27 28.94 -12.95
N THR A 780 28.31 27.92 -12.11
CA THR A 780 27.16 27.09 -11.75
C THR A 780 27.24 26.80 -10.26
N MET A 781 26.13 26.96 -9.56
CA MET A 781 26.10 26.83 -8.10
C MET A 781 25.65 25.44 -7.69
N LEU A 782 26.04 25.04 -6.48
CA LEU A 782 25.68 23.78 -5.86
C LEU A 782 25.17 24.03 -4.44
N THR A 783 24.04 23.44 -4.11
CA THR A 783 23.51 23.39 -2.75
C THR A 783 23.09 21.96 -2.45
N GLY A 784 23.62 21.33 -1.39
CA GLY A 784 23.27 19.94 -1.12
C GLY A 784 23.72 19.45 0.24
N THR A 785 23.02 18.45 0.75
CA THR A 785 23.49 17.71 1.93
C THR A 785 24.78 17.00 1.55
N VAL A 786 25.75 16.92 2.45
CA VAL A 786 27.05 16.30 2.17
C VAL A 786 27.43 15.30 3.25
N ARG A 787 28.16 14.24 2.86
CA ARG A 787 28.76 13.32 3.83
C ARG A 787 29.97 13.96 4.49
N VAL A 788 30.20 13.59 5.75
CA VAL A 788 31.24 14.18 6.62
C VAL A 788 32.65 14.07 6.01
N ASP A 789 32.91 13.02 5.26
CA ASP A 789 34.20 12.72 4.61
C ASP A 789 34.39 13.42 3.25
N ARG A 790 33.37 14.11 2.71
CA ARG A 790 33.39 14.69 1.35
C ARG A 790 33.67 16.20 1.32
N GLY A 791 34.56 16.65 2.20
CA GLY A 791 35.12 18.01 2.17
C GLY A 791 34.55 18.99 3.19
N ILE A 792 33.88 18.49 4.23
CA ILE A 792 33.57 19.30 5.43
C ILE A 792 34.86 19.54 6.24
N PRO A 793 35.11 20.77 6.73
CA PRO A 793 36.26 21.09 7.59
C PRO A 793 36.17 20.40 8.96
N ASN A 794 37.32 19.99 9.51
CA ASN A 794 37.35 19.22 10.76
C ASN A 794 36.88 20.04 11.96
N GLU A 795 37.20 21.34 11.95
CA GLU A 795 36.79 22.33 12.95
C GLU A 795 35.26 22.37 13.08
N LEU A 796 34.55 22.35 11.94
CA LEU A 796 33.09 22.30 11.93
C LEU A 796 32.55 20.94 12.41
N LYS A 797 33.25 19.83 12.12
CA LYS A 797 32.84 18.48 12.56
C LYS A 797 32.85 18.37 14.08
N VAL A 798 33.96 18.79 14.70
CA VAL A 798 34.18 18.66 16.15
C VAL A 798 33.45 19.71 16.97
N LEU A 799 32.93 20.78 16.34
CA LEU A 799 32.18 21.83 17.02
C LEU A 799 30.91 21.27 17.68
N ALA A 800 30.85 21.28 19.01
CA ALA A 800 29.65 20.91 19.74
C ALA A 800 28.57 21.99 19.60
N LEU A 801 27.38 21.61 19.14
CA LEU A 801 26.25 22.50 18.93
C LEU A 801 25.05 22.07 19.77
N GLN A 802 24.28 23.04 20.24
CA GLN A 802 23.03 22.79 20.97
C GLN A 802 21.96 22.22 20.02
N PRO A 803 20.96 21.46 20.51
CA PRO A 803 19.85 21.04 19.67
C PRO A 803 19.10 22.23 19.07
N ILE A 804 18.72 22.14 17.79
CA ILE A 804 18.07 23.21 17.03
C ILE A 804 19.03 24.40 16.88
N SER A 805 20.26 24.13 16.47
CA SER A 805 21.24 25.17 16.14
C SER A 805 22.11 24.75 14.96
N HIS A 806 22.79 25.74 14.40
CA HIS A 806 23.61 25.60 13.22
C HIS A 806 24.87 26.45 13.31
N SER A 807 25.88 26.10 12.53
CA SER A 807 27.13 26.85 12.41
C SER A 807 27.68 26.75 11.00
N HIS A 808 28.47 27.76 10.62
CA HIS A 808 28.92 27.98 9.26
C HIS A 808 30.42 28.22 9.20
N MET A 809 31.07 27.62 8.20
CA MET A 809 32.43 27.97 7.80
C MET A 809 32.47 28.23 6.29
N ARG A 810 33.31 29.15 5.83
CA ARG A 810 33.44 29.52 4.42
C ARG A 810 34.88 29.37 3.93
N ARG A 811 35.05 28.83 2.72
CA ARG A 811 36.32 28.74 1.98
C ARG A 811 36.10 29.26 0.56
N GLY A 812 36.60 30.48 0.30
CA GLY A 812 36.29 31.17 -0.95
C GLY A 812 34.77 31.34 -1.10
N ASP A 813 34.23 30.84 -2.21
CA ASP A 813 32.79 30.91 -2.52
C ASP A 813 32.00 29.70 -2.00
N VAL A 814 32.62 28.77 -1.27
CA VAL A 814 31.93 27.59 -0.71
C VAL A 814 31.64 27.80 0.78
N LEU A 815 30.37 27.67 1.15
CA LEU A 815 29.86 27.63 2.50
C LEU A 815 29.66 26.17 2.94
N ALA A 816 30.15 25.82 4.12
CA ALA A 816 29.88 24.57 4.80
C ALA A 816 29.01 24.85 6.01
N VAL A 817 27.93 24.09 6.16
CA VAL A 817 26.96 24.25 7.25
C VAL A 817 26.89 22.96 8.05
N LYS A 818 26.88 23.08 9.37
CA LYS A 818 26.49 22.01 10.30
C LYS A 818 25.19 22.41 10.96
N LEU A 819 24.17 21.56 10.82
CA LEU A 819 22.84 21.73 11.41
C LEU A 819 22.59 20.58 12.40
N VAL A 820 22.14 20.90 13.61
CA VAL A 820 21.71 19.92 14.61
C VAL A 820 20.22 20.07 14.86
N ASP A 821 19.44 19.07 14.47
CA ASP A 821 17.98 19.03 14.58
C ASP A 821 17.51 18.02 15.65
N ARG A 822 16.28 18.17 16.15
CA ARG A 822 15.67 17.31 17.18
C ARG A 822 14.63 16.38 16.58
N LYS A 823 14.84 15.06 16.68
CA LYS A 823 13.88 14.03 16.27
C LYS A 823 13.36 13.23 17.46
N ALA A 824 12.25 12.50 17.25
CA ALA A 824 11.67 11.59 18.24
C ALA A 824 12.62 10.46 18.67
N SER A 825 13.62 10.13 17.85
CA SER A 825 14.66 9.12 18.13
C SER A 825 15.96 9.71 18.72
N GLY A 826 16.11 11.03 18.87
CA GLY A 826 17.34 11.66 19.36
C GLY A 826 17.77 12.92 18.61
N ARG A 827 19.06 13.27 18.71
CA ARG A 827 19.71 14.39 17.98
C ARG A 827 20.08 13.92 16.57
N LYS A 828 19.82 14.72 15.52
CA LYS A 828 20.29 14.44 14.16
C LYS A 828 21.19 15.58 13.67
N THR A 829 22.44 15.24 13.35
CA THR A 829 23.38 16.17 12.72
C THR A 829 23.33 16.02 11.20
N VAL A 830 23.22 17.14 10.48
CA VAL A 830 23.23 17.22 9.02
C VAL A 830 24.32 18.20 8.60
N TYR A 831 25.04 17.87 7.53
CA TYR A 831 26.03 18.75 6.93
C TYR A 831 25.56 19.16 5.54
N LEU A 832 25.80 20.42 5.17
CA LEU A 832 25.47 20.98 3.85
C LEU A 832 26.71 21.64 3.25
N LEU A 833 26.81 21.62 1.93
CA LEU A 833 27.65 22.54 1.17
C LEU A 833 26.74 23.42 0.32
N ASP A 834 27.04 24.70 0.30
CA ASP A 834 26.34 25.68 -0.52
C ASP A 834 27.35 26.63 -1.17
N THR A 835 27.17 26.94 -2.44
CA THR A 835 27.99 27.92 -3.16
C THR A 835 27.19 29.14 -3.59
N HIS A 836 25.91 29.21 -3.24
CA HIS A 836 25.00 30.30 -3.56
C HIS A 836 24.62 31.13 -2.33
N GLY A 837 24.17 30.49 -1.25
CA GLY A 837 23.63 31.17 -0.08
C GLY A 837 24.67 31.80 0.85
N VAL A 838 24.16 32.67 1.73
CA VAL A 838 24.90 33.25 2.85
C VAL A 838 24.57 32.53 4.16
N ALA A 839 25.46 32.65 5.14
CA ALA A 839 25.21 32.14 6.49
C ALA A 839 23.82 32.62 7.02
N GLY A 840 22.97 31.66 7.40
CA GLY A 840 21.60 31.90 7.89
C GLY A 840 20.48 31.85 6.85
N SER A 841 20.78 31.99 5.55
CA SER A 841 19.78 31.77 4.47
C SER A 841 19.79 30.34 3.92
N THR A 842 20.96 29.70 3.97
CA THR A 842 21.22 28.29 3.64
C THR A 842 20.78 27.39 4.77
#